data_AF-A0A970BD83-F1
#
_entry.id   AF-A0A970BD83-F1
#
_cell.length_a   1.000
_cell.length_b   1.000
_cell.length_c   1.000
_cell.angle_alpha   90.00
_cell.angle_beta   90.00
_cell.angle_gamma   90.00
#
_symmetry.space_group_name_H-M   'P 1'
#
loop_
_entity.id
_entity.type
_entity.pdbx_description
1 polymer ?
#
loop_
_entity_poly.entity_id
_entity_poly.type
_entity_poly.pdbx_seq_one_letter_code
_entity_poly.pdbx_strand_id
1 'polypeptide(L)'
;EDDFVEVYKTAGQKEIANIYLNTNKISAPLMTNLNSEANGLSNIIKQFGTWVEFDFEQKNDLINLSGYTYVNDSVASLAGLINSQDLTTNTIETILPTNTVFYLRMAFTDANSFVEKMEDYNTSLGFGEKIKSELNQFNQKYNTDLRSIIYPLIDSEIGRASLVKQEDCNQYEDFLIIKTKSQTNAETEIKNICENIARAKGKTLSDFIKVFKIDEGKSFNIYTLNSSDWGALLFGPVFAGVETSYLCFYDNYMILGDSFQTLSNFIKMQVLNKVLSTDIKHSNFMSNFSKKSNLFVYFDLSRSKALLSSLLSSSAKENFEVAFKEISKIRDFAFQFSANEGLIFNYAIIKYDPEQREEPQTVWASNLYANIYSKPVIVVNHDTKAKEIIVQDEDNILHLLSESGRELWKIPIDGKILGDIQQVDALKNGKLQYFFTTETHLHLIDRLGNYLDRYPIPLRENTKVAASVFDYDNDKNYRIIVPCEDRNVYLYDIEGKIVKGWSFAKTDNQVLQPISFYRSAGSDYIFFNDKFKVYVVNRRGESRVELNTNFEFSKNNSVIFDAANNRKPDRLIASSSSGTVYFMEMSGNIDSLNIAEYSENHFFEAYDIDNNGFKELIFVDNGVLDVYKQDKSKLFSINFETKITNAPNFYRFSGNQVKIGLVSKNKETIYLLNSDGTMFEG
;
A
#
# COMPACT_ATOMS: atom_id res chain seq x y z
N GLU A 1 -15.72 -50.15 9.17
CA GLU A 1 -14.35 -49.67 9.38
C GLU A 1 -14.36 -48.96 10.73
N ASP A 2 -13.54 -49.39 11.68
CA ASP A 2 -13.54 -48.83 13.04
C ASP A 2 -13.22 -47.32 13.02
N ASP A 3 -12.31 -46.91 12.15
CA ASP A 3 -11.97 -45.51 11.87
C ASP A 3 -13.20 -44.64 11.49
N PHE A 4 -14.13 -45.18 10.69
CA PHE A 4 -15.36 -44.45 10.32
C PHE A 4 -16.28 -44.27 11.51
N VAL A 5 -16.37 -45.28 12.37
CA VAL A 5 -17.21 -45.24 13.57
C VAL A 5 -16.70 -44.19 14.56
N GLU A 6 -15.39 -43.99 14.65
CA GLU A 6 -14.80 -42.96 15.50
C GLU A 6 -15.14 -41.54 15.02
N VAL A 7 -14.97 -41.22 13.73
CA VAL A 7 -15.38 -39.89 13.22
C VAL A 7 -16.90 -39.72 13.17
N TYR A 8 -17.67 -40.79 12.96
CA TYR A 8 -19.13 -40.70 12.97
C TYR A 8 -19.68 -40.26 14.34
N LYS A 9 -18.99 -40.62 15.44
CA LYS A 9 -19.36 -40.18 16.79
C LYS A 9 -19.10 -38.70 17.03
N THR A 10 -18.26 -38.04 16.23
CA THR A 10 -17.92 -36.62 16.42
C THR A 10 -18.89 -35.67 15.73
N ALA A 11 -19.68 -36.16 14.78
CA ALA A 11 -20.58 -35.35 13.96
C ALA A 11 -21.68 -34.66 14.77
N GLY A 12 -21.91 -33.37 14.48
CA GLY A 12 -22.95 -32.56 15.08
C GLY A 12 -24.37 -33.03 14.73
N GLN A 13 -25.29 -32.96 15.68
CA GLN A 13 -26.68 -33.43 15.50
C GLN A 13 -27.65 -32.34 15.03
N LYS A 14 -27.24 -31.07 15.05
CA LYS A 14 -28.10 -29.91 14.74
C LYS A 14 -27.68 -29.18 13.46
N GLU A 15 -26.68 -29.70 12.78
CA GLU A 15 -26.07 -29.09 11.61
C GLU A 15 -26.92 -29.35 10.37
N ILE A 16 -26.74 -28.52 9.35
CA ILE A 16 -27.52 -28.61 8.10
C ILE A 16 -27.22 -29.94 7.39
N ALA A 17 -25.95 -30.36 7.41
CA ALA A 17 -25.50 -31.65 6.91
C ALA A 17 -24.17 -32.05 7.58
N ASN A 18 -23.87 -33.34 7.62
CA ASN A 18 -22.53 -33.86 7.93
C ASN A 18 -21.94 -34.47 6.67
N ILE A 19 -20.68 -34.15 6.37
CA ILE A 19 -19.93 -34.61 5.20
C ILE A 19 -18.83 -35.54 5.68
N TYR A 20 -18.79 -36.76 5.14
CA TYR A 20 -17.77 -37.76 5.45
C TYR A 20 -16.92 -38.04 4.22
N LEU A 21 -15.62 -37.82 4.32
CA LEU A 21 -14.68 -38.00 3.22
C LEU A 21 -13.69 -39.12 3.56
N ASN A 22 -13.70 -40.17 2.73
CA ASN A 22 -12.66 -41.20 2.77
C ASN A 22 -11.52 -40.78 1.85
N THR A 23 -10.43 -40.30 2.44
CA THR A 23 -9.24 -39.79 1.74
C THR A 23 -8.62 -40.84 0.82
N ASN A 24 -8.64 -42.12 1.23
CA ASN A 24 -8.11 -43.23 0.43
C ASN A 24 -8.88 -43.46 -0.88
N LYS A 25 -10.14 -43.00 -0.96
CA LYS A 25 -11.04 -43.19 -2.11
C LYS A 25 -11.27 -41.92 -2.94
N ILE A 26 -11.17 -40.73 -2.32
CA ILE A 26 -11.46 -39.46 -2.99
C ILE A 26 -10.41 -39.05 -4.03
N SER A 27 -9.20 -39.61 -3.96
CA SER A 27 -8.12 -39.29 -4.89
C SER A 27 -8.39 -39.75 -6.32
N ALA A 28 -9.17 -40.83 -6.52
CA ALA A 28 -9.44 -41.40 -7.84
C ALA A 28 -10.21 -40.44 -8.80
N PRO A 29 -11.33 -39.82 -8.41
CA PRO A 29 -12.02 -38.83 -9.26
C PRO A 29 -11.25 -37.52 -9.41
N LEU A 30 -10.36 -37.16 -8.47
CA LEU A 30 -9.47 -36.00 -8.62
C LEU A 30 -8.42 -36.24 -9.71
N MET A 31 -7.86 -37.45 -9.77
CA MET A 31 -6.82 -37.84 -10.71
C MET A 31 -7.21 -37.76 -12.19
N THR A 32 -8.49 -37.90 -12.52
CA THR A 32 -8.93 -37.80 -13.92
C THR A 32 -8.82 -36.39 -14.49
N ASN A 33 -8.80 -35.37 -13.62
CA ASN A 33 -8.77 -33.96 -14.01
C ASN A 33 -7.39 -33.31 -13.82
N LEU A 34 -6.48 -33.95 -13.09
CA LEU A 34 -5.12 -33.47 -12.87
C LEU A 34 -4.18 -33.92 -14.00
N ASN A 35 -3.15 -33.14 -14.27
CA ASN A 35 -2.07 -33.56 -15.16
C ASN A 35 -1.07 -34.49 -14.43
N SER A 36 -0.14 -35.05 -15.20
CA SER A 36 0.85 -36.01 -14.69
C SER A 36 1.80 -35.43 -13.64
N GLU A 37 2.06 -34.13 -13.68
CA GLU A 37 2.94 -33.43 -12.72
C GLU A 37 2.23 -33.20 -11.38
N ALA A 38 0.91 -33.01 -11.41
CA ALA A 38 0.06 -32.85 -10.25
C ALA A 38 -0.34 -34.19 -9.58
N ASN A 39 0.06 -35.35 -10.13
CA ASN A 39 -0.23 -36.66 -9.56
C ASN A 39 0.25 -36.82 -8.11
N GLY A 40 1.33 -36.13 -7.72
CA GLY A 40 1.83 -36.11 -6.34
C GLY A 40 0.81 -35.58 -5.32
N LEU A 41 -0.01 -34.60 -5.71
CA LEU A 41 -1.07 -34.03 -4.86
C LEU A 41 -2.12 -35.08 -4.50
N SER A 42 -2.46 -35.95 -5.45
CA SER A 42 -3.43 -37.03 -5.21
C SER A 42 -2.95 -38.02 -4.15
N ASN A 43 -1.65 -38.33 -4.13
CA ASN A 43 -1.05 -39.25 -3.17
C ASN A 43 -0.99 -38.61 -1.78
N ILE A 44 -0.71 -37.30 -1.71
CA ILE A 44 -0.76 -36.52 -0.46
C ILE A 44 -2.17 -36.53 0.12
N ILE A 45 -3.21 -36.27 -0.69
CA ILE A 45 -4.61 -36.33 -0.25
C ILE A 45 -4.97 -37.74 0.19
N LYS A 46 -4.56 -38.75 -0.59
CA LYS A 46 -4.82 -40.17 -0.30
C LYS A 46 -4.25 -40.59 1.06
N GLN A 47 -3.02 -40.18 1.36
CA GLN A 47 -2.32 -40.50 2.62
C GLN A 47 -2.41 -39.38 3.67
N PHE A 48 -3.40 -38.49 3.56
CA PHE A 48 -3.62 -37.46 4.58
C PHE A 48 -4.03 -38.11 5.90
N GLY A 49 -5.07 -38.94 5.87
CA GLY A 49 -5.63 -39.73 6.99
C GLY A 49 -6.47 -40.87 6.42
N THR A 50 -7.48 -41.36 7.14
CA THR A 50 -8.43 -42.37 6.62
C THR A 50 -9.83 -41.81 6.39
N TRP A 51 -10.41 -41.18 7.40
CA TRP A 51 -11.69 -40.51 7.35
C TRP A 51 -11.63 -39.10 7.93
N VAL A 52 -12.29 -38.18 7.24
CA VAL A 52 -12.49 -36.79 7.66
C VAL A 52 -13.98 -36.53 7.76
N GLU A 53 -14.40 -35.93 8.85
CA GLU A 53 -15.78 -35.51 9.10
C GLU A 53 -15.85 -33.97 9.10
N PHE A 54 -16.93 -33.44 8.52
CA PHE A 54 -17.24 -32.02 8.51
C PHE A 54 -18.74 -31.79 8.73
N ASP A 55 -19.06 -31.06 9.78
CA ASP A 55 -20.31 -30.36 9.97
C ASP A 55 -20.39 -29.16 9.01
N PHE A 56 -21.46 -29.12 8.22
CA PHE A 56 -21.72 -28.05 7.26
C PHE A 56 -22.66 -27.00 7.86
N GLU A 57 -22.18 -25.76 7.88
CA GLU A 57 -22.96 -24.59 8.25
C GLU A 57 -22.86 -23.51 7.15
N GLN A 58 -23.95 -22.78 6.93
CA GLN A 58 -23.98 -21.62 6.05
C GLN A 58 -24.40 -20.37 6.83
N LYS A 59 -23.63 -19.29 6.71
CA LYS A 59 -23.90 -18.00 7.37
C LYS A 59 -23.61 -16.85 6.42
N ASN A 60 -24.67 -16.17 5.96
CA ASN A 60 -24.59 -15.07 4.99
C ASN A 60 -23.82 -15.49 3.71
N ASP A 61 -22.63 -14.93 3.54
CA ASP A 61 -21.70 -15.13 2.43
C ASP A 61 -20.53 -16.06 2.78
N LEU A 62 -20.63 -16.76 3.92
CA LEU A 62 -19.67 -17.76 4.40
C LEU A 62 -20.30 -19.15 4.42
N ILE A 63 -19.52 -20.14 3.99
CA ILE A 63 -19.76 -21.55 4.30
C ILE A 63 -18.66 -21.99 5.25
N ASN A 64 -19.05 -22.57 6.38
CA ASN A 64 -18.15 -23.11 7.39
C ASN A 64 -18.24 -24.64 7.38
N LEU A 65 -17.08 -25.28 7.52
CA LEU A 65 -16.94 -26.72 7.68
C LEU A 65 -16.11 -26.97 8.93
N SER A 66 -16.64 -27.66 9.94
CA SER A 66 -15.90 -28.00 11.17
C SER A 66 -16.04 -29.47 11.49
N GLY A 67 -15.00 -30.12 11.96
CA GLY A 67 -15.12 -31.53 12.37
C GLY A 67 -13.78 -32.14 12.74
N TYR A 68 -13.71 -33.46 12.68
CA TYR A 68 -12.53 -34.19 13.11
C TYR A 68 -12.01 -35.17 12.05
N THR A 69 -10.68 -35.26 11.99
CA THR A 69 -9.95 -36.27 11.24
C THR A 69 -9.40 -37.30 12.20
N TYR A 70 -9.68 -38.57 11.94
CA TYR A 70 -9.12 -39.68 12.68
C TYR A 70 -7.66 -39.94 12.28
N VAL A 71 -6.80 -40.17 13.27
CA VAL A 71 -5.39 -40.48 13.09
C VAL A 71 -5.14 -41.93 13.46
N ASN A 72 -4.64 -42.72 12.51
CA ASN A 72 -4.20 -44.08 12.78
C ASN A 72 -2.68 -44.09 13.05
N ASP A 73 -2.31 -44.21 14.33
CA ASP A 73 -0.89 -44.17 14.77
C ASP A 73 -0.03 -45.30 14.19
N SER A 74 -0.65 -46.36 13.66
CA SER A 74 0.08 -47.48 13.04
C SER A 74 0.46 -47.23 11.57
N VAL A 75 0.00 -46.13 10.97
CA VAL A 75 0.22 -45.83 9.55
C VAL A 75 0.87 -44.45 9.40
N ALA A 76 2.00 -44.40 8.70
CA ALA A 76 2.63 -43.14 8.32
C ALA A 76 1.67 -42.32 7.43
N SER A 77 1.29 -41.15 7.90
CA SER A 77 0.32 -40.26 7.26
C SER A 77 0.65 -38.80 7.59
N LEU A 78 0.15 -37.87 6.78
CA LEU A 78 0.36 -36.45 7.05
C LEU A 78 -0.34 -36.03 8.36
N ALA A 79 -1.52 -36.58 8.63
CA ALA A 79 -2.24 -36.45 9.90
C ALA A 79 -1.38 -36.90 11.09
N GLY A 80 -0.76 -38.08 11.01
CA GLY A 80 0.14 -38.57 12.06
C GLY A 80 1.35 -37.67 12.29
N LEU A 81 1.91 -37.10 11.22
CA LEU A 81 3.01 -36.13 11.32
C LEU A 81 2.57 -34.87 12.06
N ILE A 82 1.44 -34.25 11.66
CA ILE A 82 0.97 -33.02 12.32
C ILE A 82 0.49 -33.27 13.75
N ASN A 83 -0.04 -34.46 14.05
CA ASN A 83 -0.45 -34.86 15.39
C ASN A 83 0.74 -35.05 16.35
N SER A 84 1.95 -35.22 15.82
CA SER A 84 3.19 -35.32 16.63
C SER A 84 3.76 -33.97 17.06
N GLN A 85 3.13 -32.85 16.68
CA GLN A 85 3.65 -31.49 16.87
C GLN A 85 2.68 -30.63 17.66
N ASP A 86 3.20 -29.67 18.42
CA ASP A 86 2.34 -28.71 19.13
C ASP A 86 1.82 -27.61 18.20
N LEU A 87 0.69 -27.02 18.60
CA LEU A 87 0.11 -25.87 17.92
C LEU A 87 1.01 -24.63 18.04
N THR A 88 1.31 -23.99 16.91
CA THR A 88 2.06 -22.73 16.89
C THR A 88 1.28 -21.64 16.18
N THR A 89 1.57 -20.37 16.52
CA THR A 89 0.91 -19.22 15.90
C THR A 89 1.27 -19.11 14.43
N ASN A 90 0.28 -18.92 13.56
CA ASN A 90 0.53 -18.63 12.15
C ASN A 90 1.16 -17.23 12.00
N THR A 91 2.42 -17.16 11.61
CA THR A 91 3.14 -15.90 11.39
C THR A 91 3.56 -15.67 9.94
N ILE A 92 3.40 -16.66 9.05
CA ILE A 92 3.85 -16.55 7.65
C ILE A 92 3.12 -15.44 6.88
N GLU A 93 1.88 -15.12 7.25
CA GLU A 93 1.08 -14.04 6.66
C GLU A 93 1.69 -12.63 6.86
N THR A 94 2.63 -12.48 7.81
CA THR A 94 3.33 -11.21 8.03
C THR A 94 4.34 -10.90 6.93
N ILE A 95 4.76 -11.91 6.17
CA ILE A 95 5.70 -11.73 5.06
C ILE A 95 5.14 -12.12 3.70
N LEU A 96 3.95 -12.71 3.61
CA LEU A 96 3.38 -13.09 2.33
C LEU A 96 2.80 -11.86 1.62
N PRO A 97 3.21 -11.54 0.38
CA PRO A 97 2.64 -10.43 -0.39
C PRO A 97 1.12 -10.53 -0.63
N THR A 98 0.44 -9.38 -0.81
CA THR A 98 -1.03 -9.35 -1.02
C THR A 98 -1.52 -9.99 -2.33
N ASN A 99 -0.62 -10.23 -3.29
CA ASN A 99 -0.89 -10.99 -4.52
C ASN A 99 -0.68 -12.51 -4.36
N THR A 100 -0.56 -13.01 -3.12
CA THR A 100 -0.56 -14.45 -2.82
C THR A 100 -1.93 -15.06 -3.15
N VAL A 101 -1.94 -16.08 -3.99
CA VAL A 101 -3.15 -16.81 -4.38
C VAL A 101 -3.25 -18.20 -3.79
N PHE A 102 -2.14 -18.72 -3.29
CA PHE A 102 -2.09 -19.96 -2.54
C PHE A 102 -0.99 -19.87 -1.51
N TYR A 103 -1.24 -20.37 -0.30
CA TYR A 103 -0.15 -20.79 0.56
C TYR A 103 -0.52 -22.00 1.41
N LEU A 104 0.48 -22.83 1.66
CA LEU A 104 0.47 -23.92 2.60
C LEU A 104 1.47 -23.57 3.70
N ARG A 105 1.08 -23.73 4.96
CA ARG A 105 1.94 -23.54 6.12
C ARG A 105 1.85 -24.77 7.01
N MET A 106 2.99 -25.34 7.34
CA MET A 106 3.14 -26.41 8.30
C MET A 106 4.02 -25.94 9.45
N ALA A 107 3.59 -26.25 10.67
CA ALA A 107 4.34 -25.99 11.88
C ALA A 107 4.94 -27.25 12.47
N PHE A 108 6.04 -27.05 13.18
CA PHE A 108 6.60 -28.06 14.06
C PHE A 108 7.28 -27.40 15.26
N THR A 109 7.35 -28.13 16.37
CA THR A 109 7.98 -27.72 17.63
C THR A 109 9.09 -28.66 18.06
N ASP A 110 9.03 -29.92 17.62
CA ASP A 110 10.09 -30.92 17.79
C ASP A 110 10.71 -31.27 16.43
N ALA A 111 11.87 -30.69 16.16
CA ALA A 111 12.60 -30.91 14.91
C ALA A 111 12.98 -32.38 14.68
N ASN A 112 13.36 -33.11 15.74
CA ASN A 112 13.80 -34.50 15.60
C ASN A 112 12.61 -35.40 15.26
N SER A 113 11.49 -35.24 16.00
CA SER A 113 10.26 -35.97 15.72
C SER A 113 9.72 -35.63 14.32
N PHE A 114 9.76 -34.36 13.93
CA PHE A 114 9.32 -33.92 12.61
C PHE A 114 10.15 -34.55 11.49
N VAL A 115 11.48 -34.54 11.61
CA VAL A 115 12.42 -35.18 10.67
C VAL A 115 12.11 -36.66 10.48
N GLU A 116 11.95 -37.40 11.58
CA GLU A 116 11.67 -38.84 11.59
C GLU A 116 10.32 -39.14 10.93
N LYS A 117 9.25 -38.49 11.39
CA LYS A 117 7.89 -38.69 10.84
C LYS A 117 7.78 -38.27 9.38
N MET A 118 8.52 -37.23 8.96
CA MET A 118 8.55 -36.81 7.56
C MET A 118 9.24 -37.84 6.68
N GLU A 119 10.31 -38.50 7.15
CA GLU A 119 10.93 -39.61 6.41
C GLU A 119 10.01 -40.81 6.26
N ASP A 120 9.33 -41.19 7.34
CA ASP A 120 8.37 -42.30 7.33
C ASP A 120 7.24 -42.03 6.32
N TYR A 121 6.69 -40.82 6.36
CA TYR A 121 5.64 -40.37 5.44
C TYR A 121 6.13 -40.31 3.98
N ASN A 122 7.33 -39.77 3.74
CA ASN A 122 7.89 -39.75 2.39
C ASN A 122 8.19 -41.16 1.87
N THR A 123 8.57 -42.08 2.75
CA THR A 123 8.78 -43.50 2.41
C THR A 123 7.44 -44.18 2.10
N SER A 124 6.37 -43.92 2.86
CA SER A 124 5.03 -44.46 2.58
C SER A 124 4.43 -43.95 1.28
N LEU A 125 4.82 -42.75 0.85
CA LEU A 125 4.47 -42.20 -0.46
C LEU A 125 5.33 -42.74 -1.61
N GLY A 126 6.39 -43.50 -1.32
CA GLY A 126 7.32 -44.05 -2.31
C GLY A 126 8.44 -43.09 -2.77
N PHE A 127 8.64 -41.97 -2.07
CA PHE A 127 9.67 -40.96 -2.40
C PHE A 127 10.94 -41.06 -1.55
N GLY A 128 10.93 -41.83 -0.45
CA GLY A 128 12.05 -41.90 0.51
C GLY A 128 13.42 -42.18 -0.11
N GLU A 129 13.55 -43.24 -0.92
CA GLU A 129 14.82 -43.60 -1.58
C GLU A 129 15.28 -42.56 -2.59
N LYS A 130 14.34 -41.96 -3.35
CA LYS A 130 14.64 -40.90 -4.31
C LYS A 130 15.23 -39.69 -3.60
N ILE A 131 14.57 -39.22 -2.53
CA ILE A 131 15.02 -38.07 -1.73
C ILE A 131 16.39 -38.35 -1.11
N LYS A 132 16.60 -39.53 -0.51
CA LYS A 132 17.90 -39.92 0.07
C LYS A 132 19.02 -39.92 -0.97
N SER A 133 18.75 -40.47 -2.17
CA SER A 133 19.72 -40.47 -3.27
C SER A 133 20.07 -39.06 -3.74
N GLU A 134 19.07 -38.21 -3.97
CA GLU A 134 19.28 -36.82 -4.41
C GLU A 134 20.01 -35.98 -3.36
N LEU A 135 19.69 -36.16 -2.07
CA LEU A 135 20.40 -35.51 -0.95
C LEU A 135 21.87 -35.94 -0.91
N ASN A 136 22.15 -37.23 -1.03
CA ASN A 136 23.52 -37.75 -1.03
C ASN A 136 24.32 -37.21 -2.22
N GLN A 137 23.72 -37.14 -3.41
CA GLN A 137 24.37 -36.56 -4.59
C GLN A 137 24.68 -35.08 -4.38
N PHE A 138 23.75 -34.30 -3.84
CA PHE A 138 23.96 -32.89 -3.52
C PHE A 138 25.09 -32.70 -2.49
N ASN A 139 25.03 -33.45 -1.39
CA ASN A 139 25.99 -33.39 -0.29
C ASN A 139 27.41 -33.76 -0.75
N GLN A 140 27.55 -34.82 -1.56
CA GLN A 140 28.84 -35.22 -2.13
C GLN A 140 29.38 -34.18 -3.12
N LYS A 141 28.52 -33.69 -4.03
CA LYS A 141 28.91 -32.72 -5.06
C LYS A 141 29.43 -31.41 -4.47
N TYR A 142 28.84 -30.97 -3.35
CA TYR A 142 29.16 -29.68 -2.74
C TYR A 142 29.89 -29.81 -1.40
N ASN A 143 30.30 -31.01 -0.98
CA ASN A 143 30.96 -31.25 0.32
C ASN A 143 30.23 -30.54 1.48
N THR A 144 28.93 -30.80 1.60
CA THR A 144 28.03 -30.20 2.58
C THR A 144 27.10 -31.25 3.17
N ASP A 145 26.40 -30.89 4.24
CA ASP A 145 25.27 -31.66 4.76
C ASP A 145 24.05 -30.76 4.84
N LEU A 146 23.33 -30.65 3.73
CA LEU A 146 22.24 -29.70 3.60
C LEU A 146 21.18 -29.90 4.69
N ARG A 147 20.83 -31.14 5.01
CA ARG A 147 19.78 -31.44 5.96
C ARG A 147 20.19 -31.08 7.39
N SER A 148 21.38 -31.51 7.80
CA SER A 148 21.92 -31.23 9.13
C SER A 148 22.18 -29.74 9.37
N ILE A 149 22.40 -28.97 8.30
CA ILE A 149 22.54 -27.52 8.37
C ILE A 149 21.17 -26.83 8.46
N ILE A 150 20.21 -27.17 7.58
CA ILE A 150 18.96 -26.41 7.45
C ILE A 150 18.00 -26.66 8.61
N TYR A 151 17.79 -27.91 9.03
CA TYR A 151 16.79 -28.25 10.05
C TYR A 151 16.99 -27.53 11.41
N PRO A 152 18.22 -27.43 11.96
CA PRO A 152 18.46 -26.69 13.20
C PRO A 152 18.15 -25.20 13.12
N LEU A 153 18.21 -24.60 11.93
CA LEU A 153 17.96 -23.17 11.71
C LEU A 153 16.48 -22.82 11.77
N ILE A 154 15.60 -23.78 11.51
CA ILE A 154 14.15 -23.56 11.46
C ILE A 154 13.64 -23.34 12.89
N ASP A 155 12.81 -22.31 13.06
CA ASP A 155 12.14 -21.99 14.31
C ASP A 155 10.91 -22.89 14.49
N SER A 156 9.87 -22.65 13.69
CA SER A 156 8.58 -23.27 13.92
C SER A 156 7.65 -23.36 12.70
N GLU A 157 8.03 -22.81 11.53
CA GLU A 157 7.16 -22.77 10.35
C GLU A 157 7.93 -23.03 9.05
N ILE A 158 7.33 -23.85 8.20
CA ILE A 158 7.71 -24.03 6.80
C ILE A 158 6.46 -23.77 5.97
N GLY A 159 6.61 -23.03 4.88
CA GLY A 159 5.51 -22.77 3.97
C GLY A 159 5.92 -22.88 2.51
N ARG A 160 4.90 -23.11 1.69
CA ARG A 160 4.95 -22.94 0.24
C ARG A 160 3.92 -21.89 -0.13
N ALA A 161 4.25 -20.99 -1.03
CA ALA A 161 3.30 -19.98 -1.50
C ALA A 161 3.40 -19.80 -3.01
N SER A 162 2.27 -19.49 -3.63
CA SER A 162 2.17 -19.10 -5.04
C SER A 162 1.57 -17.71 -5.14
N LEU A 163 2.22 -16.83 -5.88
CA LEU A 163 1.81 -15.44 -6.08
C LEU A 163 1.54 -15.20 -7.57
N VAL A 164 0.54 -14.40 -7.90
CA VAL A 164 0.33 -13.96 -9.29
C VAL A 164 1.35 -12.88 -9.65
N LYS A 165 1.98 -12.97 -10.83
CA LYS A 165 2.95 -11.96 -11.27
C LYS A 165 2.26 -10.62 -11.48
N GLN A 166 2.87 -9.54 -10.98
CA GLN A 166 2.34 -8.18 -11.16
C GLN A 166 2.29 -7.75 -12.63
N GLU A 167 3.25 -8.20 -13.44
CA GLU A 167 3.39 -7.82 -14.84
C GLU A 167 2.52 -8.67 -15.78
N ASP A 168 2.11 -9.88 -15.35
CA ASP A 168 1.28 -10.79 -16.13
C ASP A 168 0.41 -11.65 -15.20
N CYS A 169 -0.87 -11.28 -15.10
CA CYS A 169 -1.84 -11.99 -14.25
C CYS A 169 -2.12 -13.45 -14.68
N ASN A 170 -1.63 -13.87 -15.86
CA ASN A 170 -1.72 -15.25 -16.33
C ASN A 170 -0.53 -16.12 -15.91
N GLN A 171 0.41 -15.56 -15.15
CA GLN A 171 1.56 -16.29 -14.62
C GLN A 171 1.58 -16.21 -13.09
N TYR A 172 2.23 -17.20 -12.49
CA TYR A 172 2.48 -17.23 -11.06
C TYR A 172 3.95 -17.53 -10.76
N GLU A 173 4.35 -17.22 -9.55
CA GLU A 173 5.67 -17.47 -8.97
C GLU A 173 5.50 -18.30 -7.71
N ASP A 174 6.32 -19.33 -7.55
CA ASP A 174 6.31 -20.23 -6.40
C ASP A 174 7.48 -19.94 -5.46
N PHE A 175 7.23 -20.06 -4.16
CA PHE A 175 8.20 -19.79 -3.11
C PHE A 175 8.20 -20.89 -2.06
N LEU A 176 9.39 -21.22 -1.57
CA LEU A 176 9.59 -21.95 -0.33
C LEU A 176 9.97 -20.94 0.74
N ILE A 177 9.30 -21.02 1.88
CA ILE A 177 9.45 -20.05 2.96
C ILE A 177 9.73 -20.81 4.25
N ILE A 178 10.79 -20.44 4.94
CA ILE A 178 11.21 -21.10 6.17
C ILE A 178 11.41 -20.03 7.23
N LYS A 179 10.68 -20.14 8.34
CA LYS A 179 10.90 -19.28 9.50
C LYS A 179 12.13 -19.77 10.24
N THR A 180 13.11 -18.89 10.40
CA THR A 180 14.38 -19.18 11.06
C THR A 180 14.38 -18.70 12.50
N LYS A 181 15.18 -19.34 13.36
CA LYS A 181 15.39 -18.91 14.76
C LYS A 181 16.14 -17.58 14.83
N SER A 182 16.99 -17.30 13.85
CA SER A 182 17.81 -16.10 13.75
C SER A 182 18.26 -15.90 12.32
N GLN A 183 17.90 -14.74 11.75
CA GLN A 183 18.35 -14.34 10.42
C GLN A 183 19.88 -14.40 10.29
N THR A 184 20.62 -13.81 11.24
CA THR A 184 22.08 -13.70 11.17
C THR A 184 22.78 -15.07 11.16
N ASN A 185 22.33 -16.01 12.00
CA ASN A 185 22.90 -17.35 12.04
C ASN A 185 22.56 -18.12 10.75
N ALA A 186 21.31 -18.06 10.30
CA ALA A 186 20.89 -18.72 9.07
C ALA A 186 21.63 -18.17 7.85
N GLU A 187 21.81 -16.85 7.76
CA GLU A 187 22.57 -16.22 6.67
C GLU A 187 24.04 -16.64 6.68
N THR A 188 24.64 -16.84 7.85
CA THR A 188 26.02 -17.36 7.97
C THR A 188 26.13 -18.78 7.40
N GLU A 189 25.19 -19.67 7.72
CA GLU A 189 25.19 -21.02 7.19
C GLU A 189 24.89 -21.09 5.69
N ILE A 190 23.99 -20.22 5.18
CA ILE A 190 23.77 -20.10 3.75
C ILE A 190 25.02 -19.59 3.02
N LYS A 191 25.78 -18.64 3.61
CA LYS A 191 27.08 -18.23 3.06
C LYS A 191 28.05 -19.40 2.99
N ASN A 192 28.14 -20.23 4.04
CA ASN A 192 28.97 -21.43 4.03
C ASN A 192 28.58 -22.41 2.90
N ILE A 193 27.28 -22.63 2.69
CA ILE A 193 26.77 -23.45 1.57
C ILE A 193 27.14 -22.82 0.23
N CYS A 194 26.94 -21.52 0.04
CA CYS A 194 27.33 -20.80 -1.17
C CYS A 194 28.84 -20.85 -1.44
N GLU A 195 29.68 -20.75 -0.41
CA GLU A 195 31.13 -20.91 -0.53
C GLU A 195 31.50 -22.30 -1.04
N ASN A 196 30.88 -23.34 -0.49
CA ASN A 196 31.10 -24.71 -0.90
C ASN A 196 30.67 -24.95 -2.36
N ILE A 197 29.52 -24.41 -2.77
CA ILE A 197 29.06 -24.45 -4.16
C ILE A 197 30.03 -23.67 -5.07
N ALA A 198 30.53 -22.52 -4.62
CA ALA A 198 31.49 -21.71 -5.38
C ALA A 198 32.80 -22.47 -5.61
N ARG A 199 33.37 -23.08 -4.56
CA ARG A 199 34.57 -23.91 -4.65
C ARG A 199 34.39 -25.07 -5.63
N ALA A 200 33.27 -25.79 -5.55
CA ALA A 200 32.95 -26.89 -6.46
C ALA A 200 32.83 -26.47 -7.93
N LYS A 201 32.53 -25.18 -8.19
CA LYS A 201 32.44 -24.60 -9.53
C LYS A 201 33.69 -23.81 -9.96
N GLY A 202 34.76 -23.79 -9.15
CA GLY A 202 35.96 -23.00 -9.43
C GLY A 202 35.72 -21.48 -9.43
N LYS A 203 34.79 -21.01 -8.59
CA LYS A 203 34.35 -19.62 -8.46
C LYS A 203 34.52 -19.10 -7.03
N THR A 204 34.23 -17.82 -6.81
CA THR A 204 34.31 -17.16 -5.50
C THR A 204 32.92 -16.93 -4.90
N LEU A 205 32.82 -16.70 -3.59
CA LEU A 205 31.54 -16.42 -2.91
C LEU A 205 30.81 -15.23 -3.53
N SER A 206 31.52 -14.17 -3.92
CA SER A 206 30.93 -12.99 -4.55
C SER A 206 30.17 -13.29 -5.85
N ASP A 207 30.52 -14.37 -6.57
CA ASP A 207 29.81 -14.79 -7.78
C ASP A 207 28.40 -15.36 -7.48
N PHE A 208 28.11 -15.65 -6.22
CA PHE A 208 26.85 -16.25 -5.74
C PHE A 208 26.05 -15.30 -4.88
N ILE A 209 26.50 -14.05 -4.69
CA ILE A 209 25.78 -13.01 -3.95
C ILE A 209 25.47 -11.87 -4.92
N LYS A 210 24.19 -11.68 -5.21
CA LYS A 210 23.69 -10.53 -5.97
C LYS A 210 23.10 -9.52 -5.01
N VAL A 211 23.39 -8.23 -5.21
CA VAL A 211 22.81 -7.16 -4.39
C VAL A 211 21.62 -6.56 -5.12
N PHE A 212 20.43 -6.71 -4.55
CA PHE A 212 19.23 -6.00 -4.98
C PHE A 212 19.14 -4.65 -4.24
N LYS A 213 19.09 -3.55 -4.99
CA LYS A 213 18.93 -2.20 -4.43
C LYS A 213 17.48 -1.76 -4.66
N ILE A 214 16.78 -1.39 -3.59
CA ILE A 214 15.42 -0.81 -3.68
C ILE A 214 15.53 0.66 -4.06
N ASP A 215 16.36 1.38 -3.30
CA ASP A 215 16.70 2.77 -3.48
C ASP A 215 18.12 2.99 -2.92
N GLU A 216 18.58 4.23 -2.89
CA GLU A 216 19.91 4.58 -2.39
C GLU A 216 20.13 4.20 -0.91
N GLY A 217 19.05 4.08 -0.12
CA GLY A 217 19.11 3.85 1.32
C GLY A 217 18.89 2.40 1.77
N LYS A 218 18.43 1.49 0.89
CA LYS A 218 18.15 0.10 1.28
C LYS A 218 18.50 -0.92 0.19
N SER A 219 19.28 -1.94 0.57
CA SER A 219 19.66 -3.06 -0.28
C SER A 219 19.55 -4.40 0.44
N PHE A 220 19.45 -5.48 -0.34
CA PHE A 220 19.32 -6.85 0.12
C PHE A 220 20.26 -7.76 -0.65
N ASN A 221 20.83 -8.75 0.04
CA ASN A 221 21.59 -9.81 -0.59
C ASN A 221 20.66 -10.93 -1.06
N ILE A 222 20.85 -11.36 -2.31
CA ILE A 222 20.18 -12.50 -2.91
C ILE A 222 21.26 -13.53 -3.28
N TYR A 223 21.18 -14.68 -2.63
CA TYR A 223 22.09 -15.80 -2.78
C TYR A 223 21.67 -16.68 -3.95
N THR A 224 22.63 -17.18 -4.71
CA THR A 224 22.40 -18.14 -5.79
C THR A 224 22.78 -19.54 -5.31
N LEU A 225 21.87 -20.50 -5.44
CA LEU A 225 22.08 -21.88 -4.98
C LEU A 225 22.38 -22.83 -6.16
N ASN A 226 21.76 -22.59 -7.33
CA ASN A 226 21.80 -23.51 -8.48
C ASN A 226 21.34 -24.95 -8.12
N SER A 227 20.33 -25.06 -7.27
CA SER A 227 19.65 -26.30 -6.92
C SER A 227 18.17 -26.18 -7.31
N SER A 228 17.59 -27.27 -7.81
CA SER A 228 16.30 -27.20 -8.51
C SER A 228 15.08 -27.26 -7.62
N ASP A 229 15.11 -27.87 -6.41
CA ASP A 229 13.92 -27.93 -5.53
C ASP A 229 14.30 -28.36 -4.09
N TRP A 230 14.66 -27.40 -3.24
CA TRP A 230 14.96 -27.68 -1.82
C TRP A 230 13.72 -28.08 -1.02
N GLY A 231 12.52 -27.71 -1.47
CA GLY A 231 11.27 -28.07 -0.78
C GLY A 231 11.05 -29.58 -0.85
N ALA A 232 11.13 -30.16 -2.06
CA ALA A 232 11.10 -31.59 -2.27
C ALA A 232 12.24 -32.32 -1.56
N LEU A 233 13.46 -31.77 -1.67
CA LEU A 233 14.66 -32.40 -1.16
C LEU A 233 14.70 -32.47 0.37
N LEU A 234 14.20 -31.45 1.06
CA LEU A 234 14.22 -31.37 2.52
C LEU A 234 12.94 -31.89 3.16
N PHE A 235 11.78 -31.62 2.58
CA PHE A 235 10.47 -31.84 3.21
C PHE A 235 9.54 -32.73 2.38
N GLY A 236 10.01 -33.25 1.25
CA GLY A 236 9.26 -34.20 0.43
C GLY A 236 8.18 -33.57 -0.45
N PRO A 237 7.30 -34.40 -1.06
CA PRO A 237 6.39 -33.99 -2.13
C PRO A 237 5.37 -32.93 -1.71
N VAL A 238 5.11 -32.75 -0.41
CA VAL A 238 4.21 -31.70 0.10
C VAL A 238 4.72 -30.30 -0.24
N PHE A 239 6.04 -30.11 -0.27
CA PHE A 239 6.69 -28.84 -0.58
C PHE A 239 7.40 -28.84 -1.94
N ALA A 240 7.13 -29.84 -2.79
CA ALA A 240 7.74 -29.96 -4.11
C ALA A 240 7.11 -29.02 -5.15
N GLY A 241 7.80 -28.84 -6.27
CA GLY A 241 7.36 -28.00 -7.39
C GLY A 241 7.75 -26.54 -7.24
N VAL A 242 8.71 -26.24 -6.35
CA VAL A 242 9.25 -24.89 -6.17
C VAL A 242 10.68 -24.89 -6.66
N GLU A 243 10.98 -24.12 -7.71
CA GLU A 243 12.38 -23.92 -8.08
C GLU A 243 13.08 -23.04 -7.05
N THR A 244 14.16 -23.55 -6.43
CA THR A 244 14.90 -22.87 -5.36
C THR A 244 16.29 -22.43 -5.80
N SER A 245 16.37 -21.84 -7.00
CA SER A 245 17.62 -21.40 -7.60
C SER A 245 18.24 -20.19 -6.88
N TYR A 246 17.42 -19.39 -6.21
CA TYR A 246 17.82 -18.20 -5.46
C TYR A 246 17.22 -18.18 -4.04
N LEU A 247 17.84 -17.43 -3.15
CA LEU A 247 17.44 -17.28 -1.76
C LEU A 247 17.68 -15.85 -1.26
N CYS A 248 16.74 -15.29 -0.51
CA CYS A 248 16.93 -14.06 0.24
C CYS A 248 16.43 -14.19 1.68
N PHE A 249 16.79 -13.22 2.51
CA PHE A 249 16.28 -13.10 3.87
C PHE A 249 15.46 -11.83 4.02
N TYR A 250 14.34 -11.93 4.73
CA TYR A 250 13.56 -10.77 5.18
C TYR A 250 13.06 -11.04 6.59
N ASP A 251 13.42 -10.17 7.53
CA ASP A 251 13.32 -10.44 8.97
C ASP A 251 13.89 -11.84 9.29
N ASN A 252 13.21 -12.62 10.14
CA ASN A 252 13.62 -13.98 10.46
C ASN A 252 13.14 -15.03 9.45
N TYR A 253 12.77 -14.66 8.22
CA TYR A 253 12.37 -15.62 7.19
C TYR A 253 13.44 -15.80 6.12
N MET A 254 13.63 -17.05 5.72
CA MET A 254 14.41 -17.47 4.57
C MET A 254 13.44 -17.78 3.42
N ILE A 255 13.56 -17.04 2.31
CA ILE A 255 12.66 -17.14 1.16
C ILE A 255 13.46 -17.63 -0.04
N LEU A 256 13.02 -18.73 -0.64
CA LEU A 256 13.63 -19.30 -1.84
C LEU A 256 12.68 -19.21 -3.03
N GLY A 257 13.23 -18.97 -4.21
CA GLY A 257 12.48 -18.87 -5.46
C GLY A 257 13.36 -19.09 -6.69
N ASP A 258 12.73 -19.04 -7.86
CA ASP A 258 13.30 -19.47 -9.15
C ASP A 258 14.30 -18.46 -9.73
N SER A 259 14.14 -17.16 -9.42
CA SER A 259 14.90 -16.10 -10.06
C SER A 259 15.24 -14.93 -9.12
N PHE A 260 16.26 -14.18 -9.50
CA PHE A 260 16.60 -12.91 -8.84
C PHE A 260 15.44 -11.91 -8.92
N GLN A 261 14.69 -11.89 -10.02
CA GLN A 261 13.57 -10.96 -10.23
C GLN A 261 12.40 -11.29 -9.30
N THR A 262 12.05 -12.57 -9.20
CA THR A 262 11.00 -13.13 -8.33
C THR A 262 11.22 -12.72 -6.87
N LEU A 263 12.43 -12.94 -6.34
CA LEU A 263 12.77 -12.52 -4.97
C LEU A 263 12.88 -11.00 -4.82
N SER A 264 13.33 -10.28 -5.84
CA SER A 264 13.36 -8.80 -5.81
C SER A 264 11.94 -8.23 -5.70
N ASN A 265 10.99 -8.78 -6.45
CA ASN A 265 9.58 -8.39 -6.39
C ASN A 265 8.97 -8.75 -5.03
N PHE A 266 9.26 -9.94 -4.49
CA PHE A 266 8.85 -10.33 -3.14
C PHE A 266 9.33 -9.32 -2.09
N ILE A 267 10.62 -8.97 -2.12
CA ILE A 267 11.23 -7.98 -1.19
C ILE A 267 10.57 -6.60 -1.34
N LYS A 268 10.30 -6.13 -2.57
CA LYS A 268 9.61 -4.85 -2.78
C LYS A 268 8.25 -4.80 -2.08
N MET A 269 7.47 -5.88 -2.16
CA MET A 269 6.15 -5.97 -1.51
C MET A 269 6.27 -5.84 0.01
N GLN A 270 7.30 -6.45 0.60
CA GLN A 270 7.55 -6.32 2.04
C GLN A 270 7.83 -4.87 2.43
N VAL A 271 8.71 -4.22 1.69
CA VAL A 271 9.15 -2.85 1.98
C VAL A 271 8.05 -1.81 1.77
N LEU A 272 7.09 -2.10 0.89
CA LEU A 272 5.88 -1.32 0.66
C LEU A 272 4.75 -1.60 1.66
N ASN A 273 4.99 -2.50 2.63
CA ASN A 273 3.98 -2.98 3.56
C ASN A 273 2.74 -3.55 2.84
N LYS A 274 2.95 -4.21 1.69
CA LYS A 274 1.92 -4.90 0.90
C LYS A 274 1.96 -6.40 1.18
N VAL A 275 1.65 -6.75 2.43
CA VAL A 275 1.60 -8.14 2.91
C VAL A 275 0.19 -8.51 3.37
N LEU A 276 -0.13 -9.80 3.36
CA LEU A 276 -1.45 -10.35 3.73
C LEU A 276 -1.92 -9.89 5.11
N SER A 277 -1.03 -9.85 6.11
CA SER A 277 -1.34 -9.38 7.48
C SER A 277 -1.79 -7.91 7.56
N THR A 278 -1.53 -7.10 6.52
CA THR A 278 -1.95 -5.69 6.43
C THR A 278 -3.10 -5.46 5.47
N ASP A 279 -3.52 -6.51 4.76
CA ASP A 279 -4.69 -6.45 3.90
C ASP A 279 -5.96 -6.61 4.74
N ILE A 280 -6.84 -5.61 4.68
CA ILE A 280 -8.05 -5.55 5.50
C ILE A 280 -9.01 -6.71 5.15
N LYS A 281 -9.14 -7.03 3.86
CA LYS A 281 -10.05 -8.09 3.39
C LYS A 281 -9.59 -9.46 3.89
N HIS A 282 -8.29 -9.73 3.80
CA HIS A 282 -7.66 -10.95 4.27
C HIS A 282 -7.70 -11.04 5.80
N SER A 283 -7.36 -9.96 6.52
CA SER A 283 -7.41 -9.93 7.99
C SER A 283 -8.81 -10.22 8.54
N ASN A 284 -9.85 -9.65 7.91
CA ASN A 284 -11.24 -9.94 8.24
C ASN A 284 -11.60 -11.40 7.99
N PHE A 285 -11.11 -12.00 6.89
CA PHE A 285 -11.30 -13.42 6.61
C PHE A 285 -10.60 -14.30 7.67
N MET A 286 -9.33 -13.99 7.98
CA MET A 286 -8.52 -14.71 8.96
C MET A 286 -9.05 -14.60 10.39
N SER A 287 -9.82 -13.56 10.72
CA SER A 287 -10.46 -13.40 12.05
C SER A 287 -11.41 -14.53 12.44
N ASN A 288 -11.85 -15.35 11.48
CA ASN A 288 -12.69 -16.52 11.74
C ASN A 288 -11.90 -17.76 12.18
N PHE A 289 -10.57 -17.77 12.03
CA PHE A 289 -9.72 -18.90 12.36
C PHE A 289 -9.03 -18.72 13.72
N SER A 290 -8.65 -19.83 14.35
CA SER A 290 -7.74 -19.79 15.51
C SER A 290 -6.37 -19.24 15.07
N LYS A 291 -5.72 -18.47 15.93
CA LYS A 291 -4.35 -17.98 15.67
C LYS A 291 -3.32 -19.10 15.64
N LYS A 292 -3.57 -20.23 16.32
CA LYS A 292 -2.64 -21.37 16.39
C LYS A 292 -3.19 -22.57 15.64
N SER A 293 -2.33 -23.24 14.88
CA SER A 293 -2.63 -24.48 14.16
C SER A 293 -1.35 -25.27 13.88
N ASN A 294 -1.47 -26.53 13.45
CA ASN A 294 -0.34 -27.30 12.91
C ASN A 294 -0.21 -27.10 11.41
N LEU A 295 -1.34 -27.14 10.68
CA LEU A 295 -1.38 -26.98 9.23
C LEU A 295 -2.40 -25.90 8.87
N PHE A 296 -2.05 -25.05 7.92
CA PHE A 296 -2.95 -24.06 7.35
C PHE A 296 -2.79 -24.03 5.83
N VAL A 297 -3.90 -24.02 5.11
CA VAL A 297 -3.95 -23.93 3.65
C VAL A 297 -4.87 -22.78 3.29
N TYR A 298 -4.43 -21.90 2.40
CA TYR A 298 -5.20 -20.77 1.92
C TYR A 298 -5.17 -20.73 0.39
N PHE A 299 -6.29 -20.33 -0.18
CA PHE A 299 -6.46 -20.02 -1.60
C PHE A 299 -7.25 -18.72 -1.76
N ASP A 300 -6.78 -17.87 -2.67
CA ASP A 300 -7.60 -16.85 -3.30
C ASP A 300 -8.03 -17.37 -4.68
N LEU A 301 -9.24 -17.92 -4.74
CA LEU A 301 -9.75 -18.54 -5.96
C LEU A 301 -10.06 -17.50 -7.05
N SER A 302 -10.33 -16.24 -6.66
CA SER A 302 -10.63 -15.17 -7.61
C SER A 302 -9.45 -14.82 -8.53
N ARG A 303 -8.22 -15.02 -8.05
CA ARG A 303 -6.97 -14.72 -8.79
C ARG A 303 -6.16 -15.96 -9.17
N SER A 304 -6.58 -17.15 -8.75
CA SER A 304 -5.81 -18.40 -8.92
C SER A 304 -5.91 -19.06 -10.30
N LYS A 305 -6.51 -18.42 -11.31
CA LYS A 305 -6.78 -19.04 -12.63
C LYS A 305 -5.54 -19.73 -13.22
N ALA A 306 -4.43 -19.01 -13.29
CA ALA A 306 -3.19 -19.52 -13.86
C ALA A 306 -2.65 -20.73 -13.10
N LEU A 307 -2.66 -20.66 -11.76
CA LEU A 307 -2.23 -21.75 -10.88
C LEU A 307 -3.12 -22.98 -11.01
N LEU A 308 -4.45 -22.82 -10.97
CA LEU A 308 -5.37 -23.95 -11.09
C LEU A 308 -5.29 -24.57 -12.48
N SER A 309 -5.27 -23.75 -13.53
CA SER A 309 -5.08 -24.23 -14.90
C SER A 309 -3.79 -25.02 -15.04
N SER A 310 -2.67 -24.62 -14.42
CA SER A 310 -1.40 -25.34 -14.54
C SER A 310 -1.44 -26.75 -13.95
N LEU A 311 -2.35 -27.05 -13.03
CA LEU A 311 -2.52 -28.37 -12.41
C LEU A 311 -3.45 -29.31 -13.19
N LEU A 312 -4.26 -28.77 -14.10
CA LEU A 312 -5.29 -29.52 -14.81
C LEU A 312 -4.77 -30.23 -16.07
N SER A 313 -5.41 -31.35 -16.41
CA SER A 313 -5.25 -32.02 -17.71
C SER A 313 -5.80 -31.16 -18.85
N SER A 314 -5.38 -31.41 -20.10
CA SER A 314 -5.81 -30.60 -21.25
C SER A 314 -7.33 -30.58 -21.43
N SER A 315 -8.02 -31.70 -21.20
CA SER A 315 -9.48 -31.77 -21.28
C SER A 315 -10.19 -31.04 -20.13
N ALA A 316 -9.61 -31.05 -18.93
CA ALA A 316 -10.18 -30.34 -17.79
C ALA A 316 -9.98 -28.82 -17.89
N LYS A 317 -8.85 -28.37 -18.47
CA LYS A 317 -8.56 -26.94 -18.72
C LYS A 317 -9.67 -26.25 -19.52
N GLU A 318 -10.12 -26.83 -20.62
CA GLU A 318 -11.18 -26.23 -21.45
C GLU A 318 -12.49 -26.01 -20.67
N ASN A 319 -12.90 -26.98 -19.88
CA ASN A 319 -14.10 -26.86 -19.02
C ASN A 319 -13.89 -25.85 -17.89
N PHE A 320 -12.70 -25.85 -17.29
CA PHE A 320 -12.34 -24.93 -16.21
C PHE A 320 -12.34 -23.48 -16.68
N GLU A 321 -11.84 -23.18 -17.88
CA GLU A 321 -11.85 -21.84 -18.46
C GLU A 321 -13.26 -21.24 -18.53
N VAL A 322 -14.25 -22.05 -18.89
CA VAL A 322 -15.67 -21.64 -18.93
C VAL A 322 -16.23 -21.49 -17.51
N ALA A 323 -15.92 -22.42 -16.61
CA ALA A 323 -16.43 -22.42 -15.24
C ALA A 323 -15.76 -21.38 -14.33
N PHE A 324 -14.56 -20.90 -14.67
CA PHE A 324 -13.76 -20.05 -13.79
C PHE A 324 -14.46 -18.75 -13.44
N LYS A 325 -15.29 -18.19 -14.34
CA LYS A 325 -16.09 -16.99 -14.07
C LYS A 325 -17.03 -17.13 -12.86
N GLU A 326 -17.51 -18.34 -12.60
CA GLU A 326 -18.35 -18.63 -11.44
C GLU A 326 -17.50 -19.04 -10.23
N ILE A 327 -16.42 -19.81 -10.45
CA ILE A 327 -15.47 -20.20 -9.39
C ILE A 327 -14.81 -18.97 -8.78
N SER A 328 -14.49 -17.95 -9.58
CA SER A 328 -13.82 -16.73 -9.12
C SER A 328 -14.66 -15.93 -8.13
N LYS A 329 -15.99 -16.10 -8.13
CA LYS A 329 -16.89 -15.51 -7.13
C LYS A 329 -16.71 -16.13 -5.75
N ILE A 330 -16.09 -17.30 -5.65
CA ILE A 330 -15.50 -17.74 -4.40
C ILE A 330 -14.18 -17.01 -4.28
N ARG A 331 -14.09 -16.09 -3.33
CA ARG A 331 -12.88 -15.27 -3.17
C ARG A 331 -11.84 -16.03 -2.38
N ASP A 332 -12.13 -16.25 -1.10
CA ASP A 332 -11.20 -16.87 -0.16
C ASP A 332 -11.66 -18.27 0.21
N PHE A 333 -10.70 -19.18 0.29
CA PHE A 333 -10.90 -20.51 0.80
C PHE A 333 -9.74 -20.93 1.67
N ALA A 334 -9.99 -21.41 2.89
CA ALA A 334 -8.92 -21.88 3.75
C ALA A 334 -9.30 -23.09 4.58
N PHE A 335 -8.30 -23.91 4.89
CA PHE A 335 -8.36 -25.04 5.81
C PHE A 335 -7.35 -24.87 6.94
N GLN A 336 -7.77 -25.19 8.14
CA GLN A 336 -6.96 -25.20 9.35
C GLN A 336 -7.07 -26.57 10.01
N PHE A 337 -5.92 -27.15 10.37
CA PHE A 337 -5.85 -28.39 11.13
C PHE A 337 -5.11 -28.17 12.43
N SER A 338 -5.73 -28.59 13.53
CA SER A 338 -5.22 -28.44 14.89
C SER A 338 -5.30 -29.77 15.62
N ALA A 339 -4.14 -30.35 15.92
CA ALA A 339 -4.03 -31.58 16.69
C ALA A 339 -4.37 -31.35 18.16
N ASN A 340 -5.14 -32.26 18.75
CA ASN A 340 -5.45 -32.30 20.17
C ASN A 340 -5.76 -33.74 20.60
N GLU A 341 -5.00 -34.27 21.57
CA GLU A 341 -5.26 -35.56 22.25
C GLU A 341 -5.61 -36.74 21.31
N GLY A 342 -4.91 -36.89 20.18
CA GLY A 342 -5.07 -38.04 19.27
C GLY A 342 -6.12 -37.85 18.16
N LEU A 343 -6.81 -36.71 18.13
CA LEU A 343 -7.66 -36.30 17.02
C LEU A 343 -7.16 -34.97 16.42
N ILE A 344 -7.47 -34.75 15.15
CA ILE A 344 -7.18 -33.48 14.49
C ILE A 344 -8.48 -32.77 14.23
N PHE A 345 -8.68 -31.61 14.87
CA PHE A 345 -9.77 -30.72 14.54
C PHE A 345 -9.48 -30.05 13.20
N ASN A 346 -10.37 -30.24 12.24
CA ASN A 346 -10.33 -29.62 10.91
C ASN A 346 -11.40 -28.55 10.80
N TYR A 347 -11.00 -27.37 10.34
CA TYR A 347 -11.88 -26.23 10.15
C TYR A 347 -11.63 -25.58 8.81
N ALA A 348 -12.67 -25.29 8.04
CA ALA A 348 -12.55 -24.66 6.74
C ALA A 348 -13.63 -23.61 6.52
N ILE A 349 -13.27 -22.58 5.78
CA ILE A 349 -14.18 -21.49 5.43
C ILE A 349 -14.06 -21.20 3.95
N ILE A 350 -15.21 -21.07 3.30
CA ILE A 350 -15.36 -20.60 1.92
C ILE A 350 -16.09 -19.25 1.96
N LYS A 351 -15.48 -18.21 1.39
CA LYS A 351 -16.06 -16.87 1.25
C LYS A 351 -16.57 -16.64 -0.18
N TYR A 352 -17.84 -16.31 -0.30
CA TYR A 352 -18.45 -15.88 -1.57
C TYR A 352 -18.48 -14.36 -1.66
N ASP A 353 -18.03 -13.81 -2.79
CA ASP A 353 -17.99 -12.37 -3.08
C ASP A 353 -18.33 -12.12 -4.56
N PRO A 354 -19.58 -11.76 -4.89
CA PRO A 354 -20.02 -11.59 -6.27
C PRO A 354 -19.61 -10.24 -6.88
N GLU A 355 -19.25 -9.24 -6.07
CA GLU A 355 -18.88 -7.90 -6.53
C GLU A 355 -17.35 -7.76 -6.67
N GLN A 356 -16.78 -8.48 -7.65
CA GLN A 356 -15.37 -8.33 -7.98
C GLN A 356 -15.10 -6.93 -8.53
N ARG A 357 -14.42 -6.09 -7.73
CA ARG A 357 -13.89 -4.80 -8.20
C ARG A 357 -12.49 -5.02 -8.75
N GLU A 358 -12.24 -4.57 -9.97
CA GLU A 358 -10.89 -4.55 -10.53
C GLU A 358 -10.00 -3.60 -9.71
N GLU A 359 -8.83 -4.09 -9.30
CA GLU A 359 -7.86 -3.26 -8.61
C GLU A 359 -7.05 -2.44 -9.64
N PRO A 360 -6.77 -1.16 -9.36
CA PRO A 360 -6.00 -0.33 -10.26
C PRO A 360 -4.57 -0.85 -10.41
N GLN A 361 -4.06 -0.85 -11.64
CA GLN A 361 -2.65 -1.15 -11.90
C GLN A 361 -1.78 0.03 -11.47
N THR A 362 -1.03 -0.15 -10.37
CA THR A 362 -0.12 0.87 -9.83
C THR A 362 1.33 0.46 -10.05
N VAL A 363 2.21 1.38 -10.43
CA VAL A 363 3.68 1.15 -10.46
C VAL A 363 4.18 0.72 -9.07
N TRP A 364 3.71 1.39 -8.04
CA TRP A 364 3.79 0.97 -6.65
C TRP A 364 2.65 1.62 -5.88
N ALA A 365 2.29 1.04 -4.73
CA ALA A 365 1.48 1.71 -3.73
C ALA A 365 2.00 1.31 -2.35
N SER A 366 1.87 2.20 -1.38
CA SER A 366 2.34 1.98 -0.01
C SER A 366 1.16 1.92 0.94
N ASN A 367 1.17 0.95 1.84
CA ASN A 367 0.14 0.84 2.87
C ASN A 367 0.57 1.61 4.12
N LEU A 368 -0.10 2.75 4.37
CA LEU A 368 0.09 3.54 5.58
C LEU A 368 -0.85 3.02 6.68
N TYR A 369 -0.44 3.16 7.95
CA TYR A 369 -1.18 2.62 9.09
C TYR A 369 -2.57 3.22 9.30
N ALA A 370 -2.77 4.47 8.85
CA ALA A 370 -4.03 5.18 8.91
C ALA A 370 -4.33 5.88 7.57
N ASN A 371 -5.58 6.31 7.40
CA ASN A 371 -6.01 7.05 6.21
C ASN A 371 -5.24 8.36 6.09
N ILE A 372 -4.97 8.77 4.86
CA ILE A 372 -4.34 10.05 4.58
C ILE A 372 -5.30 11.20 4.88
N TYR A 373 -4.83 12.19 5.65
CA TYR A 373 -5.55 13.43 5.93
C TYR A 373 -5.20 14.54 4.93
N SER A 374 -3.90 14.75 4.67
CA SER A 374 -3.43 15.86 3.82
C SER A 374 -3.20 15.43 2.37
N LYS A 375 -3.25 16.39 1.43
CA LYS A 375 -2.76 16.12 0.07
C LYS A 375 -1.29 15.69 0.13
N PRO A 376 -0.87 14.59 -0.53
CA PRO A 376 0.53 14.22 -0.62
C PRO A 376 1.33 15.30 -1.38
N VAL A 377 2.47 15.70 -0.83
CA VAL A 377 3.35 16.72 -1.43
C VAL A 377 4.61 16.04 -1.95
N ILE A 378 4.90 16.24 -3.24
CA ILE A 378 6.17 15.81 -3.83
C ILE A 378 7.26 16.80 -3.43
N VAL A 379 8.29 16.30 -2.74
CA VAL A 379 9.43 17.07 -2.26
C VAL A 379 10.73 16.58 -2.89
N VAL A 380 11.77 17.41 -2.85
CA VAL A 380 13.09 17.11 -3.42
C VAL A 380 14.06 16.76 -2.30
N ASN A 381 14.70 15.61 -2.43
CA ASN A 381 15.88 15.28 -1.65
C ASN A 381 17.04 16.21 -2.08
N HIS A 382 17.53 17.05 -1.18
CA HIS A 382 18.57 18.02 -1.52
C HIS A 382 19.94 17.39 -1.75
N ASP A 383 20.19 16.19 -1.22
CA ASP A 383 21.45 15.46 -1.39
C ASP A 383 21.49 14.74 -2.74
N THR A 384 20.39 14.07 -3.12
CA THR A 384 20.37 13.12 -4.25
C THR A 384 19.52 13.56 -5.43
N LYS A 385 18.69 14.60 -5.23
CA LYS A 385 17.70 15.13 -6.18
C LYS A 385 16.53 14.20 -6.49
N ALA A 386 16.47 13.03 -5.85
CA ALA A 386 15.32 12.13 -5.92
C ALA A 386 14.04 12.83 -5.45
N LYS A 387 12.90 12.37 -5.97
CA LYS A 387 11.57 12.86 -5.59
C LYS A 387 11.02 12.00 -4.46
N GLU A 388 10.70 12.63 -3.35
CA GLU A 388 10.12 12.01 -2.16
C GLU A 388 8.69 12.51 -2.00
N ILE A 389 7.90 11.83 -1.17
CA ILE A 389 6.50 12.20 -0.92
C ILE A 389 6.32 12.39 0.58
N ILE A 390 5.86 13.57 0.98
CA ILE A 390 5.53 13.85 2.38
C ILE A 390 4.01 13.98 2.54
N VAL A 391 3.45 13.36 3.57
CA VAL A 391 1.99 13.27 3.77
C VAL A 391 1.64 13.06 5.24
N GLN A 392 0.54 13.64 5.71
CA GLN A 392 0.01 13.43 7.05
C GLN A 392 -1.21 12.49 7.02
N ASP A 393 -1.28 11.58 7.99
CA ASP A 393 -2.44 10.71 8.22
C ASP A 393 -3.49 11.32 9.17
N GLU A 394 -4.63 10.64 9.35
CA GLU A 394 -5.73 11.06 10.23
C GLU A 394 -5.37 11.00 11.74
N ASP A 395 -4.31 10.30 12.12
CA ASP A 395 -3.78 10.19 13.49
C ASP A 395 -2.73 11.28 13.81
N ASN A 396 -2.59 12.28 12.94
CA ASN A 396 -1.61 13.37 12.99
C ASN A 396 -0.15 12.90 12.91
N ILE A 397 0.11 11.76 12.28
CA ILE A 397 1.46 11.31 11.97
C ILE A 397 1.87 11.87 10.61
N LEU A 398 3.05 12.49 10.55
CA LEU A 398 3.68 12.96 9.32
C LEU A 398 4.67 11.90 8.82
N HIS A 399 4.50 11.47 7.57
CA HIS A 399 5.31 10.45 6.91
C HIS A 399 6.13 11.07 5.79
N LEU A 400 7.38 10.62 5.65
CA LEU A 400 8.17 10.84 4.43
C LEU A 400 8.41 9.49 3.73
N LEU A 401 8.05 9.42 2.46
CA LEU A 401 8.22 8.25 1.60
C LEU A 401 9.29 8.51 0.54
N SER A 402 10.07 7.50 0.20
CA SER A 402 11.03 7.55 -0.92
C SER A 402 10.31 7.55 -2.28
N GLU A 403 11.07 7.73 -3.36
CA GLU A 403 10.55 7.63 -4.74
C GLU A 403 9.96 6.24 -5.07
N SER A 404 10.38 5.21 -4.32
CA SER A 404 9.91 3.84 -4.44
C SER A 404 8.74 3.53 -3.52
N GLY A 405 8.23 4.52 -2.77
CA GLY A 405 7.11 4.37 -1.83
C GLY A 405 7.50 3.86 -0.44
N ARG A 406 8.77 3.56 -0.18
CA ARG A 406 9.23 3.09 1.13
C ARG A 406 9.13 4.21 2.17
N GLU A 407 8.54 3.93 3.33
CA GLU A 407 8.57 4.87 4.46
C GLU A 407 10.02 5.08 4.94
N LEU A 408 10.48 6.33 4.89
CA LEU A 408 11.80 6.75 5.34
C LEU A 408 11.80 7.03 6.84
N TRP A 409 10.79 7.76 7.31
CA TRP A 409 10.52 8.03 8.72
C TRP A 409 9.08 8.49 8.89
N LYS A 410 8.61 8.48 10.14
CA LYS A 410 7.34 9.05 10.58
C LYS A 410 7.49 9.73 11.93
N ILE A 411 6.80 10.84 12.14
CA ILE A 411 6.81 11.59 13.41
C ILE A 411 5.40 12.06 13.79
N PRO A 412 5.03 12.06 15.08
CA PRO A 412 3.77 12.66 15.52
C PRO A 412 3.84 14.19 15.46
N ILE A 413 2.76 14.83 15.04
CA ILE A 413 2.57 16.29 15.02
C ILE A 413 1.44 16.66 16.00
N ASP A 414 1.47 17.88 16.54
CA ASP A 414 0.52 18.38 17.56
C ASP A 414 -0.91 18.59 17.03
N GLY A 415 -1.13 18.48 15.72
CA GLY A 415 -2.46 18.56 15.12
C GLY A 415 -2.43 18.46 13.60
N LYS A 416 -3.59 18.71 13.00
CA LYS A 416 -3.78 18.70 11.55
C LYS A 416 -2.99 19.81 10.89
N ILE A 417 -2.22 19.46 9.87
CA ILE A 417 -1.52 20.43 9.04
C ILE A 417 -2.55 21.26 8.27
N LEU A 418 -2.38 22.57 8.33
CA LEU A 418 -3.15 23.54 7.58
C LEU A 418 -2.41 23.87 6.28
N GLY A 419 -3.03 23.57 5.14
CA GLY A 419 -2.48 23.81 3.80
C GLY A 419 -1.39 22.81 3.38
N ASP A 420 -0.59 23.23 2.39
CA ASP A 420 0.48 22.41 1.81
C ASP A 420 1.80 22.57 2.58
N ILE A 421 2.56 21.48 2.69
CA ILE A 421 3.93 21.49 3.22
C ILE A 421 4.87 22.14 2.19
N GLN A 422 5.72 23.07 2.63
CA GLN A 422 6.62 23.83 1.77
C GLN A 422 8.09 23.49 2.05
N GLN A 423 8.93 23.44 1.01
CA GLN A 423 10.38 23.29 1.19
C GLN A 423 11.08 24.65 1.24
N VAL A 424 11.90 24.87 2.27
CA VAL A 424 12.70 26.08 2.48
C VAL A 424 14.15 25.73 2.79
N ASP A 425 15.11 26.60 2.46
CA ASP A 425 16.52 26.50 2.88
C ASP A 425 16.78 27.51 4.00
N ALA A 426 16.20 27.22 5.17
CA ALA A 426 16.21 28.10 6.33
C ALA A 426 17.63 28.38 6.86
N LEU A 427 18.55 27.42 6.68
CA LEU A 427 19.94 27.52 7.13
C LEU A 427 20.88 28.12 6.07
N LYS A 428 20.37 28.47 4.89
CA LYS A 428 21.10 29.04 3.75
C LYS A 428 22.32 28.22 3.31
N ASN A 429 22.24 26.90 3.42
CA ASN A 429 23.34 25.98 3.15
C ASN A 429 23.05 24.99 2.02
N GLY A 430 21.95 25.18 1.29
CA GLY A 430 21.50 24.30 0.21
C GLY A 430 20.73 23.07 0.70
N LYS A 431 20.62 22.85 2.02
CA LYS A 431 19.81 21.79 2.59
C LYS A 431 18.39 22.29 2.76
N LEU A 432 17.43 21.48 2.33
CA LEU A 432 16.00 21.80 2.39
C LEU A 432 15.38 21.26 3.68
N GLN A 433 14.47 22.05 4.24
CA GLN A 433 13.63 21.76 5.39
C GLN A 433 12.15 21.82 4.98
N TYR A 434 11.30 21.09 5.70
CA TYR A 434 9.85 21.11 5.52
C TYR A 434 9.23 22.10 6.51
N PHE A 435 8.61 23.14 5.98
CA PHE A 435 7.83 24.11 6.73
C PHE A 435 6.34 23.80 6.58
N PHE A 436 5.61 23.85 7.69
CA PHE A 436 4.14 23.76 7.72
C PHE A 436 3.59 24.36 9.00
N THR A 437 2.27 24.45 9.11
CA THR A 437 1.58 25.09 10.25
C THR A 437 0.42 24.22 10.70
N THR A 438 0.25 24.08 12.02
CA THR A 438 -0.95 23.54 12.64
C THR A 438 -1.77 24.68 13.23
N GLU A 439 -2.92 24.39 13.83
CA GLU A 439 -3.75 25.41 14.49
C GLU A 439 -2.97 26.25 15.51
N THR A 440 -1.96 25.65 16.16
CA THR A 440 -1.27 26.25 17.32
C THR A 440 0.23 26.50 17.12
N HIS A 441 0.88 25.87 16.13
CA HIS A 441 2.33 25.96 15.95
C HIS A 441 2.78 26.16 14.50
N LEU A 442 3.93 26.85 14.36
CA LEU A 442 4.77 26.77 13.17
C LEU A 442 5.75 25.60 13.33
N HIS A 443 5.92 24.80 12.28
CA HIS A 443 6.86 23.68 12.24
C HIS A 443 7.91 23.89 11.16
N LEU A 444 9.13 23.47 11.49
CA LEU A 444 10.25 23.44 10.56
C LEU A 444 11.13 22.25 10.91
N ILE A 445 11.10 21.24 10.06
CA ILE A 445 11.83 19.98 10.26
C ILE A 445 12.81 19.75 9.11
N ASP A 446 13.94 19.11 9.39
CA ASP A 446 14.89 18.70 8.37
C ASP A 446 14.41 17.45 7.60
N ARG A 447 15.16 17.06 6.55
CA ARG A 447 14.88 15.88 5.73
C ARG A 447 14.95 14.55 6.51
N LEU A 448 15.57 14.55 7.70
CA LEU A 448 15.68 13.37 8.57
C LEU A 448 14.56 13.30 9.61
N GLY A 449 13.62 14.26 9.61
CA GLY A 449 12.49 14.31 10.53
C GLY A 449 12.81 14.99 11.86
N ASN A 450 13.97 15.66 12.00
CA ASN A 450 14.32 16.39 13.22
C ASN A 450 13.85 17.85 13.14
N TYR A 451 13.32 18.37 14.24
CA TYR A 451 13.05 19.81 14.34
C TYR A 451 14.34 20.63 14.29
N LEU A 452 14.27 21.77 13.60
CA LEU A 452 15.30 22.80 13.71
C LEU A 452 15.25 23.46 15.09
N ASP A 453 16.35 24.13 15.47
CA ASP A 453 16.44 24.82 16.77
C ASP A 453 15.23 25.74 16.98
N ARG A 454 14.64 25.66 18.17
CA ARG A 454 13.42 26.37 18.63
C ARG A 454 12.08 25.95 18.01
N TYR A 455 12.07 25.07 17.01
CA TYR A 455 10.83 24.53 16.50
C TYR A 455 10.36 23.30 17.29
N PRO A 456 9.03 23.05 17.36
CA PRO A 456 7.94 23.90 16.85
C PRO A 456 7.76 25.20 17.65
N ILE A 457 7.34 26.26 16.97
CA ILE A 457 7.16 27.60 17.56
C ILE A 457 5.68 27.87 17.79
N PRO A 458 5.24 28.14 19.04
CA PRO A 458 3.84 28.44 19.31
C PRO A 458 3.45 29.74 18.63
N LEU A 459 2.28 29.74 17.99
CA LEU A 459 1.67 30.94 17.46
C LEU A 459 1.24 31.87 18.60
N ARG A 460 1.21 33.17 18.32
CA ARG A 460 0.67 34.16 19.27
C ARG A 460 -0.81 33.95 19.58
N GLU A 461 -1.54 33.39 18.63
CA GLU A 461 -2.96 33.05 18.69
C GLU A 461 -3.23 31.93 17.70
N ASN A 462 -4.29 31.15 17.90
CA ASN A 462 -4.66 30.07 16.99
C ASN A 462 -4.96 30.60 15.58
N THR A 463 -4.76 29.74 14.60
CA THR A 463 -5.13 30.01 13.19
C THR A 463 -5.96 28.87 12.61
N LYS A 464 -6.87 29.23 11.69
CA LYS A 464 -7.63 28.26 10.87
C LYS A 464 -7.04 28.09 9.46
N VAL A 465 -5.93 28.77 9.18
CA VAL A 465 -5.39 28.94 7.84
C VAL A 465 -3.90 28.64 7.86
N ALA A 466 -3.42 28.04 6.77
CA ALA A 466 -1.99 27.82 6.56
C ALA A 466 -1.21 29.14 6.63
N ALA A 467 -0.04 29.13 7.26
CA ALA A 467 0.90 30.23 7.13
C ALA A 467 1.46 30.30 5.71
N SER A 468 1.69 31.51 5.21
CA SER A 468 2.33 31.71 3.91
C SER A 468 3.80 32.10 4.09
N VAL A 469 4.69 31.43 3.37
CA VAL A 469 6.13 31.72 3.38
C VAL A 469 6.54 32.45 2.12
N PHE A 470 7.25 33.56 2.28
CA PHE A 470 7.76 34.36 1.18
C PHE A 470 9.28 34.51 1.25
N ASP A 471 9.97 34.21 0.16
CA ASP A 471 11.35 34.63 -0.11
C ASP A 471 11.33 35.75 -1.14
N TYR A 472 11.16 36.95 -0.63
CA TYR A 472 10.90 38.17 -1.38
C TYR A 472 11.97 38.54 -2.40
N ASP A 473 13.23 38.36 -2.04
CA ASP A 473 14.38 38.80 -2.84
C ASP A 473 15.26 37.61 -3.27
N ASN A 474 14.74 36.38 -3.10
CA ASN A 474 15.42 35.13 -3.42
C ASN A 474 16.78 34.98 -2.71
N ASP A 475 16.86 35.51 -1.49
CA ASP A 475 18.06 35.55 -0.64
C ASP A 475 17.90 34.67 0.62
N LYS A 476 16.81 33.88 0.65
CA LYS A 476 16.44 32.96 1.72
C LYS A 476 16.15 33.68 3.04
N ASN A 477 15.86 34.99 3.02
CA ASN A 477 15.33 35.71 4.17
C ASN A 477 13.81 35.54 4.22
N TYR A 478 13.37 34.35 4.62
CA TYR A 478 11.96 34.00 4.63
C TYR A 478 11.14 34.89 5.57
N ARG A 479 9.91 35.15 5.15
CA ARG A 479 8.87 35.86 5.91
C ARG A 479 7.64 34.98 5.99
N ILE A 480 7.24 34.65 7.20
CA ILE A 480 6.11 33.76 7.49
C ILE A 480 4.97 34.63 7.97
N ILE A 481 3.91 34.74 7.19
CA ILE A 481 2.74 35.53 7.56
C ILE A 481 1.60 34.63 7.99
N VAL A 482 0.95 34.97 9.10
CA VAL A 482 -0.10 34.15 9.72
C VAL A 482 -1.30 35.03 10.10
N PRO A 483 -2.44 34.90 9.42
CA PRO A 483 -3.69 35.45 9.94
C PRO A 483 -4.19 34.59 11.11
N CYS A 484 -4.58 35.21 12.21
CA CYS A 484 -5.04 34.49 13.41
C CYS A 484 -6.50 34.79 13.76
N GLU A 485 -7.09 33.97 14.64
CA GLU A 485 -8.49 34.06 15.02
C GLU A 485 -8.87 35.37 15.71
N ASP A 486 -7.90 36.01 16.39
CA ASP A 486 -8.02 37.35 16.97
C ASP A 486 -8.17 38.47 15.91
N ARG A 487 -8.12 38.11 14.62
CA ARG A 487 -8.11 38.95 13.41
C ARG A 487 -6.81 39.74 13.20
N ASN A 488 -5.78 39.50 14.00
CA ASN A 488 -4.46 40.07 13.74
C ASN A 488 -3.76 39.25 12.65
N VAL A 489 -2.88 39.93 11.90
CA VAL A 489 -1.99 39.27 10.93
C VAL A 489 -0.57 39.43 11.41
N TYR A 490 0.03 38.35 11.87
CA TYR A 490 1.38 38.35 12.42
C TYR A 490 2.41 38.02 11.32
N LEU A 491 3.55 38.70 11.37
CA LEU A 491 4.70 38.42 10.51
C LEU A 491 5.86 37.92 11.35
N TYR A 492 6.33 36.71 11.06
CA TYR A 492 7.49 36.09 11.69
C TYR A 492 8.67 36.01 10.71
N ASP A 493 9.89 36.04 11.24
CA ASP A 493 11.08 35.56 10.54
C ASP A 493 11.19 34.03 10.61
N ILE A 494 12.19 33.45 9.92
CA ILE A 494 12.39 32.00 9.85
C ILE A 494 12.87 31.40 11.18
N GLU A 495 13.31 32.23 12.13
CA GLU A 495 13.60 31.83 13.51
C GLU A 495 12.36 31.95 14.42
N GLY A 496 11.19 32.28 13.83
CA GLY A 496 9.88 32.47 14.46
C GLY A 496 9.79 33.66 15.41
N LYS A 497 10.60 34.69 15.22
CA LYS A 497 10.46 35.97 15.92
C LYS A 497 9.57 36.92 15.14
N ILE A 498 8.79 37.73 15.85
CA ILE A 498 7.96 38.77 15.23
C ILE A 498 8.83 39.85 14.60
N VAL A 499 8.54 40.14 13.33
CA VAL A 499 9.18 41.20 12.55
C VAL A 499 8.66 42.56 13.02
N LYS A 500 9.52 43.33 13.70
CA LYS A 500 9.18 44.65 14.28
C LYS A 500 8.72 45.70 13.26
N GLY A 501 9.11 45.56 12.00
CA GLY A 501 8.77 46.49 10.91
C GLY A 501 7.39 46.26 10.28
N TRP A 502 6.65 45.26 10.75
CA TRP A 502 5.30 44.96 10.29
C TRP A 502 4.27 45.78 11.08
N SER A 503 3.58 46.70 10.41
CA SER A 503 2.63 47.65 10.99
C SER A 503 1.17 47.29 10.74
N PHE A 504 0.87 46.25 9.96
CA PHE A 504 -0.50 45.79 9.79
C PHE A 504 -1.02 45.22 11.11
N ALA A 505 -2.08 45.83 11.63
CA ALA A 505 -2.66 45.40 12.89
C ALA A 505 -3.67 44.27 12.67
N LYS A 506 -4.87 44.64 12.19
CA LYS A 506 -6.06 43.82 12.35
C LYS A 506 -7.00 43.95 11.15
N THR A 507 -7.64 42.86 10.78
CA THR A 507 -8.75 42.83 9.84
C THR A 507 -10.09 43.08 10.52
N ASP A 508 -11.07 43.53 9.73
CA ASP A 508 -12.44 43.75 10.19
C ASP A 508 -13.12 42.43 10.55
N ASN A 509 -12.90 41.36 9.76
CA ASN A 509 -13.40 40.00 10.01
C ASN A 509 -12.27 38.96 9.98
N GLN A 510 -12.58 37.70 10.35
CA GLN A 510 -11.61 36.61 10.26
C GLN A 510 -11.20 36.35 8.80
N VAL A 511 -9.91 36.13 8.59
CA VAL A 511 -9.34 35.69 7.31
C VAL A 511 -9.40 34.16 7.29
N LEU A 512 -10.00 33.60 6.24
CA LEU A 512 -10.24 32.16 6.11
C LEU A 512 -9.40 31.51 5.00
N GLN A 513 -8.53 32.28 4.35
CA GLN A 513 -7.74 31.85 3.20
C GLN A 513 -6.28 32.28 3.34
N PRO A 514 -5.32 31.47 2.83
CA PRO A 514 -3.89 31.79 2.94
C PRO A 514 -3.57 33.14 2.29
N ILE A 515 -2.62 33.86 2.89
CA ILE A 515 -2.21 35.16 2.38
C ILE A 515 -1.34 34.97 1.15
N SER A 516 -1.58 35.75 0.10
CA SER A 516 -0.85 35.66 -1.16
C SER A 516 0.10 36.82 -1.37
N PHE A 517 1.13 36.59 -2.21
CA PHE A 517 2.13 37.59 -2.58
C PHE A 517 2.32 37.59 -4.09
N TYR A 518 2.45 38.80 -4.66
CA TYR A 518 2.84 38.99 -6.05
C TYR A 518 3.72 40.22 -6.22
N ARG A 519 4.66 40.17 -7.16
CA ARG A 519 5.50 41.31 -7.56
C ARG A 519 5.13 41.75 -8.97
N SER A 520 4.64 42.98 -9.13
CA SER A 520 4.32 43.58 -10.43
C SER A 520 4.86 44.99 -10.56
N ALA A 521 5.39 45.33 -11.73
CA ALA A 521 5.96 46.64 -12.05
C ALA A 521 6.93 47.19 -10.98
N GLY A 522 7.76 46.32 -10.39
CA GLY A 522 8.72 46.67 -9.33
C GLY A 522 8.10 46.89 -7.95
N SER A 523 6.79 46.71 -7.79
CA SER A 523 6.08 46.79 -6.51
C SER A 523 5.72 45.41 -5.98
N ASP A 524 5.81 45.29 -4.66
CA ASP A 524 5.47 44.09 -3.90
C ASP A 524 4.09 44.21 -3.28
N TYR A 525 3.19 43.28 -3.60
CA TYR A 525 1.81 43.24 -3.15
C TYR A 525 1.59 41.98 -2.31
N ILE A 526 1.20 42.18 -1.05
CA ILE A 526 0.68 41.13 -0.18
C ILE A 526 -0.83 41.34 -0.14
N PHE A 527 -1.62 40.32 -0.48
CA PHE A 527 -3.07 40.46 -0.57
C PHE A 527 -3.81 39.25 -0.02
N PHE A 528 -4.97 39.52 0.55
CA PHE A 528 -5.86 38.55 1.18
C PHE A 528 -7.22 39.19 1.44
N ASN A 529 -8.22 38.39 1.77
CA ASN A 529 -9.54 38.89 2.12
C ASN A 529 -10.03 38.35 3.46
N ASP A 530 -10.86 39.15 4.09
CA ASP A 530 -11.80 38.65 5.10
C ASP A 530 -13.16 38.39 4.44
N LYS A 531 -14.20 38.28 5.28
CA LYS A 531 -15.58 38.06 4.84
C LYS A 531 -16.12 39.09 3.83
N PHE A 532 -15.73 40.37 3.94
CA PHE A 532 -16.29 41.46 3.14
C PHE A 532 -15.25 42.38 2.51
N LYS A 533 -13.99 42.31 2.94
CA LYS A 533 -12.94 43.26 2.56
C LYS A 533 -11.71 42.55 2.02
N VAL A 534 -11.14 43.12 0.95
CA VAL A 534 -9.80 42.77 0.46
C VAL A 534 -8.79 43.74 1.02
N TYR A 535 -7.67 43.21 1.49
CA TYR A 535 -6.51 43.96 1.97
C TYR A 535 -5.39 43.80 0.94
N VAL A 536 -4.82 44.92 0.48
CA VAL A 536 -3.64 44.94 -0.39
C VAL A 536 -2.59 45.82 0.27
N VAL A 537 -1.51 45.20 0.73
CA VAL A 537 -0.48 45.86 1.54
C VAL A 537 0.92 45.63 0.99
N ASN A 538 1.87 46.47 1.41
CA ASN A 538 3.28 46.28 1.12
C ASN A 538 3.96 45.38 2.18
N ARG A 539 5.27 45.15 2.05
CA ARG A 539 6.08 44.33 2.99
C ARG A 539 6.14 44.85 4.43
N ARG A 540 5.75 46.11 4.66
CA ARG A 540 5.63 46.72 5.99
C ARG A 540 4.22 46.62 6.55
N GLY A 541 3.25 46.13 5.78
CA GLY A 541 1.85 46.06 6.20
C GLY A 541 1.07 47.36 5.96
N GLU A 542 1.65 48.30 5.21
CA GLU A 542 0.99 49.56 4.86
C GLU A 542 0.08 49.36 3.65
N SER A 543 -1.12 49.95 3.68
CA SER A 543 -2.08 49.86 2.57
C SER A 543 -1.50 50.40 1.27
N ARG A 544 -1.66 49.63 0.18
CA ARG A 544 -1.27 50.03 -1.19
C ARG A 544 -2.46 50.41 -2.04
N VAL A 545 -3.56 49.67 -1.92
CA VAL A 545 -4.77 49.84 -2.73
C VAL A 545 -5.98 49.73 -1.81
N GLU A 546 -6.89 50.69 -1.91
CA GLU A 546 -8.18 50.62 -1.24
C GLU A 546 -9.23 50.11 -2.22
N LEU A 547 -9.76 48.91 -1.96
CA LEU A 547 -10.80 48.28 -2.75
C LEU A 547 -12.11 48.31 -1.96
N ASN A 548 -13.14 48.98 -2.49
CA ASN A 548 -14.45 49.09 -1.87
C ASN A 548 -15.33 47.88 -2.24
N THR A 549 -15.06 46.74 -1.62
CA THR A 549 -15.82 45.50 -1.82
C THR A 549 -17.10 45.53 -0.99
N ASN A 550 -18.26 45.56 -1.66
CA ASN A 550 -19.58 45.62 -1.03
C ASN A 550 -20.34 44.28 -1.16
N PHE A 551 -19.63 43.16 -1.03
CA PHE A 551 -20.19 41.82 -1.16
C PHE A 551 -19.52 40.84 -0.20
N GLU A 552 -20.18 39.71 0.06
CA GLU A 552 -19.63 38.62 0.88
C GLU A 552 -18.77 37.69 0.02
N PHE A 553 -17.51 37.49 0.39
CA PHE A 553 -16.62 36.53 -0.27
C PHE A 553 -17.04 35.09 0.02
N SER A 554 -16.84 34.19 -0.94
CA SER A 554 -17.01 32.76 -0.68
C SER A 554 -15.97 32.27 0.33
N LYS A 555 -16.43 31.58 1.38
CA LYS A 555 -15.57 31.07 2.46
C LYS A 555 -14.56 30.03 2.00
N ASN A 556 -14.81 29.35 0.87
CA ASN A 556 -13.97 28.27 0.35
C ASN A 556 -12.95 28.75 -0.70
N ASN A 557 -12.98 30.02 -1.10
CA ASN A 557 -12.26 30.50 -2.27
C ASN A 557 -11.28 31.61 -1.90
N SER A 558 -10.06 31.48 -2.40
CA SER A 558 -9.02 32.52 -2.25
C SER A 558 -9.22 33.65 -3.27
N VAL A 559 -8.71 34.83 -2.93
CA VAL A 559 -8.50 35.90 -3.91
C VAL A 559 -7.29 35.57 -4.77
N ILE A 560 -7.42 35.72 -6.09
CA ILE A 560 -6.43 35.29 -7.08
C ILE A 560 -5.85 36.51 -7.80
N PHE A 561 -4.53 36.61 -7.89
CA PHE A 561 -3.89 37.65 -8.70
C PHE A 561 -3.96 37.32 -10.19
N ASP A 562 -4.39 38.27 -11.01
CA ASP A 562 -4.41 38.19 -12.47
C ASP A 562 -3.52 39.30 -13.03
N ALA A 563 -2.32 38.91 -13.46
CA ALA A 563 -1.28 39.84 -13.89
C ALA A 563 -1.67 40.59 -15.16
N ALA A 564 -1.21 41.83 -15.23
CA ALA A 564 -1.35 42.67 -16.39
C ALA A 564 -0.77 41.97 -17.62
N ASN A 565 -1.46 42.11 -18.74
CA ASN A 565 -0.93 41.77 -20.05
C ASN A 565 -1.28 42.91 -21.01
N ASN A 566 -0.95 42.77 -22.29
CA ASN A 566 -1.21 43.81 -23.31
C ASN A 566 -2.71 44.18 -23.47
N ARG A 567 -3.63 43.55 -22.72
CA ARG A 567 -5.08 43.69 -22.86
C ARG A 567 -5.81 44.05 -21.56
N LYS A 568 -5.21 43.86 -20.38
CA LYS A 568 -5.83 44.15 -19.07
C LYS A 568 -4.79 44.61 -18.03
N PRO A 569 -5.16 45.49 -17.09
CA PRO A 569 -4.29 45.88 -15.99
C PRO A 569 -4.18 44.78 -14.93
N ASP A 570 -3.24 44.95 -13.99
CA ASP A 570 -3.14 44.11 -12.81
C ASP A 570 -4.44 44.18 -12.01
N ARG A 571 -4.96 43.02 -11.63
CA ARG A 571 -6.22 42.93 -10.88
C ARG A 571 -6.27 41.68 -10.02
N LEU A 572 -7.23 41.65 -9.12
CA LEU A 572 -7.60 40.50 -8.31
C LEU A 572 -8.92 39.91 -8.84
N ILE A 573 -9.02 38.59 -8.82
CA ILE A 573 -10.24 37.84 -9.17
C ILE A 573 -10.70 37.09 -7.93
N ALA A 574 -11.99 37.14 -7.62
CA ALA A 574 -12.60 36.36 -6.56
C ALA A 574 -14.07 36.08 -6.84
N SER A 575 -14.64 35.07 -6.20
CA SER A 575 -16.08 34.85 -6.20
C SER A 575 -16.73 35.28 -4.88
N SER A 576 -17.92 35.84 -5.00
CA SER A 576 -18.82 36.07 -3.86
C SER A 576 -19.46 34.76 -3.38
N SER A 577 -20.15 34.78 -2.24
CA SER A 577 -20.87 33.62 -1.69
C SER A 577 -21.95 33.05 -2.61
N SER A 578 -22.50 33.82 -3.56
CA SER A 578 -23.45 33.34 -4.59
C SER A 578 -22.78 32.93 -5.90
N GLY A 579 -21.45 33.05 -6.00
CA GLY A 579 -20.68 32.70 -7.20
C GLY A 579 -20.56 33.80 -8.25
N THR A 580 -21.05 35.01 -8.01
CA THR A 580 -20.72 36.17 -8.86
C THR A 580 -19.21 36.45 -8.77
N VAL A 581 -18.54 36.54 -9.92
CA VAL A 581 -17.09 36.80 -10.01
C VAL A 581 -16.84 38.30 -10.01
N TYR A 582 -15.88 38.76 -9.23
CA TYR A 582 -15.44 40.15 -9.17
C TYR A 582 -14.02 40.28 -9.69
N PHE A 583 -13.81 41.31 -10.52
CA PHE A 583 -12.51 41.71 -11.06
C PHE A 583 -12.15 43.06 -10.45
N MET A 584 -11.12 43.10 -9.61
CA MET A 584 -10.75 44.26 -8.81
C MET A 584 -9.39 44.78 -9.26
N GLU A 585 -9.37 45.82 -10.07
CA GLU A 585 -8.14 46.44 -10.57
C GLU A 585 -7.36 47.14 -9.45
N MET A 586 -6.03 47.18 -9.57
CA MET A 586 -5.18 47.93 -8.63
C MET A 586 -5.43 49.45 -8.65
N SER A 587 -6.20 49.95 -9.64
CA SER A 587 -6.66 51.34 -9.75
C SER A 587 -7.83 51.67 -8.80
N GLY A 588 -8.48 50.65 -8.23
CA GLY A 588 -9.72 50.79 -7.45
C GLY A 588 -11.01 50.48 -8.23
N ASN A 589 -10.92 50.29 -9.55
CA ASN A 589 -12.07 49.88 -10.37
C ASN A 589 -12.46 48.43 -10.03
N ILE A 590 -13.77 48.19 -9.86
CA ILE A 590 -14.30 46.86 -9.57
C ILE A 590 -15.42 46.55 -10.57
N ASP A 591 -15.20 45.52 -11.38
CA ASP A 591 -16.20 44.94 -12.28
C ASP A 591 -16.72 43.62 -11.72
N SER A 592 -17.90 43.20 -12.18
CA SER A 592 -18.49 41.94 -11.78
C SER A 592 -19.09 41.17 -12.95
N LEU A 593 -19.14 39.86 -12.80
CA LEU A 593 -19.61 38.92 -13.79
C LEU A 593 -20.46 37.85 -13.11
N ASN A 594 -21.77 37.96 -13.24
CA ASN A 594 -22.68 36.89 -12.89
C ASN A 594 -22.88 35.98 -14.12
N ILE A 595 -22.53 34.70 -13.96
CA ILE A 595 -22.63 33.65 -14.99
C ILE A 595 -23.77 32.68 -14.63
N ALA A 596 -23.82 32.28 -13.36
CA ALA A 596 -24.81 31.36 -12.80
C ALA A 596 -24.85 31.55 -11.26
N GLU A 597 -25.88 30.99 -10.63
CA GLU A 597 -25.98 30.91 -9.17
C GLU A 597 -25.30 29.65 -8.65
N TYR A 598 -24.47 29.80 -7.62
CA TYR A 598 -23.77 28.69 -6.96
C TYR A 598 -24.06 28.70 -5.45
N SER A 599 -23.94 27.54 -4.81
CA SER A 599 -24.09 27.43 -3.36
C SER A 599 -22.98 28.16 -2.61
N GLU A 600 -23.21 28.54 -1.36
CA GLU A 600 -22.18 29.16 -0.49
C GLU A 600 -20.95 28.27 -0.22
N ASN A 601 -20.99 27.00 -0.65
CA ASN A 601 -19.91 26.04 -0.49
C ASN A 601 -19.16 25.74 -1.81
N HIS A 602 -19.47 26.42 -2.91
CA HIS A 602 -18.79 26.21 -4.18
C HIS A 602 -17.29 26.51 -4.07
N PHE A 603 -16.49 25.73 -4.78
CA PHE A 603 -15.11 26.07 -5.07
C PHE A 603 -15.04 26.91 -6.35
N PHE A 604 -14.18 27.92 -6.35
CA PHE A 604 -13.91 28.79 -7.49
C PHE A 604 -12.41 28.95 -7.65
N GLU A 605 -11.95 28.73 -8.86
CA GLU A 605 -10.56 28.94 -9.28
C GLU A 605 -10.51 29.71 -10.59
N ALA A 606 -9.45 30.49 -10.76
CA ALA A 606 -9.16 31.19 -12.01
C ALA A 606 -7.79 30.74 -12.53
N TYR A 607 -7.80 29.90 -13.56
CA TYR A 607 -6.61 29.23 -14.06
C TYR A 607 -6.59 29.21 -15.60
N ASP A 608 -5.43 29.48 -16.18
CA ASP A 608 -5.20 29.41 -17.64
C ASP A 608 -4.95 27.95 -18.02
N ILE A 609 -6.03 27.25 -18.42
CA ILE A 609 -6.00 25.80 -18.67
C ILE A 609 -5.66 25.47 -20.12
N ASP A 610 -5.81 26.42 -21.05
CA ASP A 610 -5.47 26.25 -22.47
C ASP A 610 -4.18 26.98 -22.88
N ASN A 611 -3.54 27.70 -21.96
CA ASN A 611 -2.33 28.51 -22.13
C ASN A 611 -2.49 29.65 -23.14
N ASN A 612 -3.70 30.22 -23.26
CA ASN A 612 -3.96 31.35 -24.12
C ASN A 612 -3.58 32.71 -23.46
N GLY A 613 -3.17 32.71 -22.18
CA GLY A 613 -2.83 33.90 -21.39
C GLY A 613 -4.03 34.54 -20.67
N PHE A 614 -5.21 33.96 -20.77
CA PHE A 614 -6.40 34.30 -20.00
C PHE A 614 -6.72 33.15 -19.04
N LYS A 615 -7.18 33.53 -17.85
CA LYS A 615 -7.63 32.56 -16.86
C LYS A 615 -9.09 32.21 -17.15
N GLU A 616 -9.37 30.93 -17.33
CA GLU A 616 -10.72 30.39 -17.30
C GLU A 616 -11.29 30.47 -15.87
N LEU A 617 -12.60 30.65 -15.79
CA LEU A 617 -13.38 30.72 -14.55
C LEU A 617 -13.94 29.33 -14.29
N ILE A 618 -13.46 28.70 -13.22
CA ILE A 618 -13.68 27.28 -12.94
C ILE A 618 -14.45 27.15 -11.64
N PHE A 619 -15.62 26.54 -11.70
CA PHE A 619 -16.50 26.34 -10.57
C PHE A 619 -16.70 24.87 -10.31
N VAL A 620 -16.63 24.48 -9.04
CA VAL A 620 -17.03 23.15 -8.58
C VAL A 620 -18.06 23.32 -7.49
N ASP A 621 -19.30 22.91 -7.75
CA ASP A 621 -20.37 22.97 -6.76
C ASP A 621 -21.18 21.69 -6.73
N ASN A 622 -21.34 21.14 -5.52
CA ASN A 622 -21.83 19.80 -5.29
C ASN A 622 -21.11 18.78 -6.17
N GLY A 623 -21.71 18.29 -7.25
CA GLY A 623 -21.12 17.31 -8.16
C GLY A 623 -20.89 17.82 -9.57
N VAL A 624 -20.91 19.15 -9.79
CA VAL A 624 -20.79 19.76 -11.12
C VAL A 624 -19.50 20.56 -11.18
N LEU A 625 -18.70 20.29 -12.21
CA LEU A 625 -17.61 21.16 -12.65
C LEU A 625 -18.11 21.97 -13.83
N ASP A 626 -18.06 23.29 -13.74
CA ASP A 626 -18.31 24.20 -14.86
C ASP A 626 -17.08 25.03 -15.16
N VAL A 627 -16.73 25.14 -16.45
CA VAL A 627 -15.59 25.93 -16.91
C VAL A 627 -16.04 26.93 -17.94
N TYR A 628 -15.73 28.20 -17.71
CA TYR A 628 -16.12 29.32 -18.58
C TYR A 628 -14.91 30.16 -18.97
N LYS A 629 -14.96 30.77 -20.15
CA LYS A 629 -14.12 31.92 -20.45
C LYS A 629 -14.69 33.17 -19.76
N GLN A 630 -13.86 34.20 -19.66
CA GLN A 630 -14.24 35.48 -19.05
C GLN A 630 -15.30 36.25 -19.86
N ASP A 631 -15.54 35.89 -21.12
CA ASP A 631 -16.62 36.43 -21.97
C ASP A 631 -17.98 35.73 -21.76
N LYS A 632 -18.08 34.89 -20.72
CA LYS A 632 -19.23 34.03 -20.36
C LYS A 632 -19.45 32.81 -21.23
N SER A 633 -18.64 32.57 -22.26
CA SER A 633 -18.75 31.33 -23.04
C SER A 633 -18.39 30.12 -22.17
N LYS A 634 -19.30 29.13 -22.09
CA LYS A 634 -19.03 27.86 -21.41
C LYS A 634 -18.12 27.02 -22.29
N LEU A 635 -16.98 26.59 -21.76
CA LEU A 635 -16.08 25.65 -22.42
C LEU A 635 -16.63 24.23 -22.32
N PHE A 636 -16.90 23.78 -21.09
CA PHE A 636 -17.50 22.48 -20.82
C PHE A 636 -18.14 22.43 -19.42
N SER A 637 -18.91 21.37 -19.17
CA SER A 637 -19.53 21.05 -17.88
C SER A 637 -19.52 19.54 -17.68
N ILE A 638 -19.21 19.08 -16.46
CA ILE A 638 -19.14 17.66 -16.11
C ILE A 638 -19.94 17.42 -14.83
N ASN A 639 -20.76 16.36 -14.82
CA ASN A 639 -21.51 15.92 -13.65
C ASN A 639 -20.95 14.57 -13.15
N PHE A 640 -20.48 14.52 -11.91
CA PHE A 640 -19.81 13.35 -11.30
C PHE A 640 -20.76 12.41 -10.54
N GLU A 641 -22.07 12.66 -10.59
CA GLU A 641 -23.14 11.96 -9.84
C GLU A 641 -22.96 11.97 -8.30
N THR A 642 -21.89 12.59 -7.80
CA THR A 642 -21.51 12.62 -6.39
C THR A 642 -20.92 13.97 -6.04
N LYS A 643 -21.02 14.33 -4.76
CA LYS A 643 -20.47 15.57 -4.25
C LYS A 643 -18.94 15.53 -4.23
N ILE A 644 -18.33 16.50 -4.87
CA ILE A 644 -16.92 16.86 -4.76
C ILE A 644 -16.75 17.74 -3.51
N THR A 645 -15.87 17.32 -2.61
CA THR A 645 -15.67 17.95 -1.29
C THR A 645 -14.38 18.75 -1.19
N ASN A 646 -13.58 18.79 -2.25
CA ASN A 646 -12.27 19.41 -2.28
C ASN A 646 -12.13 20.33 -3.50
N ALA A 647 -11.34 21.39 -3.36
CA ALA A 647 -11.03 22.27 -4.48
C ALA A 647 -10.33 21.52 -5.63
N PRO A 648 -10.58 21.90 -6.89
CA PRO A 648 -9.87 21.33 -8.03
C PRO A 648 -8.37 21.64 -7.94
N ASN A 649 -7.54 20.70 -8.40
CA ASN A 649 -6.10 20.87 -8.50
C ASN A 649 -5.67 20.98 -9.95
N PHE A 650 -4.67 21.82 -10.23
CA PHE A 650 -4.15 22.02 -11.59
C PHE A 650 -2.74 21.47 -11.72
N TYR A 651 -2.53 20.61 -12.71
CA TYR A 651 -1.26 19.94 -12.94
C TYR A 651 -0.73 20.30 -14.34
N ARG A 652 0.50 20.81 -14.40
CA ARG A 652 1.20 21.07 -15.67
C ARG A 652 2.04 19.86 -16.05
N PHE A 653 1.80 19.34 -17.25
CA PHE A 653 2.53 18.25 -17.87
C PHE A 653 3.45 18.77 -18.99
N SER A 654 4.31 17.90 -19.52
CA SER A 654 5.14 18.20 -20.68
C SER A 654 4.31 18.70 -21.87
N GLY A 655 4.88 19.59 -22.69
CA GLY A 655 4.18 20.16 -23.84
C GLY A 655 3.12 21.20 -23.49
N ASN A 656 3.24 21.85 -22.32
CA ASN A 656 2.29 22.83 -21.78
C ASN A 656 0.87 22.30 -21.55
N GLN A 657 0.67 20.99 -21.44
CA GLN A 657 -0.66 20.46 -21.12
C GLN A 657 -1.03 20.76 -19.67
N VAL A 658 -2.24 21.28 -19.44
CA VAL A 658 -2.80 21.45 -18.10
C VAL A 658 -3.90 20.40 -17.91
N LYS A 659 -3.90 19.76 -16.73
CA LYS A 659 -4.96 18.84 -16.33
C LYS A 659 -5.62 19.29 -15.03
N ILE A 660 -6.91 18.99 -14.91
CA ILE A 660 -7.73 19.31 -13.74
C ILE A 660 -7.96 18.02 -12.95
N GLY A 661 -7.44 17.96 -11.72
CA GLY A 661 -7.65 16.85 -10.80
C GLY A 661 -8.76 17.14 -9.80
N LEU A 662 -9.66 16.17 -9.61
CA LEU A 662 -10.79 16.25 -8.69
C LEU A 662 -10.86 14.97 -7.85
N VAL A 663 -11.34 15.09 -6.61
CA VAL A 663 -11.48 13.96 -5.69
C VAL A 663 -12.94 13.81 -5.29
N SER A 664 -13.51 12.62 -5.51
CA SER A 664 -14.79 12.22 -4.94
C SER A 664 -14.56 11.22 -3.80
N LYS A 665 -14.53 11.72 -2.56
CA LYS A 665 -14.31 10.89 -1.37
C LYS A 665 -15.38 9.80 -1.22
N ASN A 666 -16.64 10.11 -1.55
CA ASN A 666 -17.77 9.18 -1.42
C ASN A 666 -17.71 8.00 -2.40
N LYS A 667 -17.10 8.19 -3.58
CA LYS A 667 -16.89 7.14 -4.59
C LYS A 667 -15.48 6.55 -4.54
N GLU A 668 -14.64 6.99 -3.60
CA GLU A 668 -13.22 6.58 -3.52
C GLU A 668 -12.49 6.75 -4.86
N THR A 669 -12.84 7.81 -5.62
CA THR A 669 -12.38 8.01 -7.01
C THR A 669 -11.66 9.34 -7.16
N ILE A 670 -10.57 9.33 -7.92
CA ILE A 670 -9.86 10.54 -8.38
C ILE A 670 -10.10 10.68 -9.88
N TYR A 671 -10.55 11.85 -10.31
CA TYR A 671 -10.72 12.19 -11.72
C TYR A 671 -9.56 13.08 -12.18
N LEU A 672 -9.06 12.82 -13.38
CA LEU A 672 -8.09 13.68 -14.05
C LEU A 672 -8.65 14.06 -15.42
N LEU A 673 -8.81 15.34 -15.67
CA LEU A 673 -9.43 15.86 -16.88
C LEU A 673 -8.42 16.61 -17.74
N ASN A 674 -8.56 16.49 -19.05
CA ASN A 674 -7.87 17.34 -20.02
C ASN A 674 -8.47 18.76 -20.03
N SER A 675 -7.77 19.69 -20.66
CA SER A 675 -8.21 21.10 -20.80
C SER A 675 -9.51 21.28 -21.59
N ASP A 676 -9.98 20.25 -22.31
CA ASP A 676 -11.24 20.22 -23.04
C ASP A 676 -12.39 19.54 -22.27
N GLY A 677 -12.13 19.07 -21.04
CA GLY A 677 -13.09 18.38 -20.19
C GLY A 677 -13.21 16.88 -20.42
N THR A 678 -12.45 16.30 -21.36
CA THR A 678 -12.40 14.84 -21.52
C THR A 678 -11.64 14.18 -20.37
N MET A 679 -12.06 12.96 -19.98
CA MET A 679 -11.33 12.17 -18.99
C MET A 679 -9.97 11.77 -19.56
N PHE A 680 -8.92 11.92 -18.75
CA PHE A 680 -7.61 11.41 -19.09
C PHE A 680 -7.53 9.93 -18.70
N GLU A 681 -7.48 9.05 -19.69
CA GLU A 681 -7.19 7.63 -19.49
C GLU A 681 -5.69 7.47 -19.19
N GLY A 682 -5.39 6.95 -18.00
CA GLY A 682 -4.03 6.80 -17.46
C GLY A 682 -3.51 5.38 -17.54
#